data_AF-A0A7W0FCT4-F1
#
_entry.id   AF-A0A7W0FCT4-F1
#
_cell.length_a   1.000
_cell.length_b   1.000
_cell.length_c   1.000
_cell.angle_alpha   90.00
_cell.angle_beta   90.00
_cell.angle_gamma   90.00
#
_symmetry.space_group_name_H-M   'P 1'
#
loop_
_entity.id
_entity.type
_entity.pdbx_description
1 polymer ?
#
loop_
_entity_poly.entity_id
_entity_poly.type
_entity_poly.pdbx_seq_one_letter_code
_entity_poly.pdbx_strand_id
1 'polypeptide(L)'
;MKGRVKRCVRMIKINNTLKLLFVLLIFGFIYTCAPEEMVRRRGFEAKPCLDCHKAKLNEFQKKYVHAPMGKRECEACHLRHGKIAVKSLKEREENKLCYLCHSQMSANMEKTANVHTALKQGKCIPCHSPHASDNKFLQKKTGNDLCYTCHAQAAFTRTKKHKPLADGCLTCHAAHGSEFKYNLIKEEVELCKTCHNFSDGNFRKAHKDYPVQNGKCMGCHTPHSSTNDKLLRESVHIPLSSCESCHNKTTDPKPLGVIAPDGKLCYTCHKKEEHGFKTAYRHRPIDEGKCTYCHSPHAADFPKVTLMDKNVLCINCHKNKADVLKMSSLHAPIKDKGCAACHNPHASENQYYLKASKSRICLTCHSNMEKDLMEQFTHEPFAKAECIRCHDAHGSNNPKMTKTALNNLCYSCHKKEKNKFHKTYVHTPVSKRECSSCHSPHSSIYKGILRSSPVQLCISCHKNMFLEIDGKGVHPPFRDKTCEACHDPHASDYAGITVSPMTELCFKCHKDMENKIKASSNRHAPAENGKCTACHSPHATKLNKLLLTRPKELCLACHEKIVTTTARKGHIDMEKGDCLSCHTSHYSRNKVLLTEGDPLLCIKCHSQDTERLLKNHGESLVKIGHCMICHVPHVTEKPGLLKKVTHDPFARKDCKACHE
;
A
#
# COMPACT_ATOMS: atom_id res chain seq x y z
N MET A 1 -71.54 43.36 -49.45
CA MET A 1 -72.87 43.98 -49.34
C MET A 1 -73.28 44.04 -47.87
N LYS A 2 -73.89 45.17 -47.50
CA LYS A 2 -74.55 45.51 -46.22
C LYS A 2 -75.40 44.34 -45.69
N GLY A 3 -75.66 44.13 -44.40
CA GLY A 3 -75.42 44.93 -43.22
C GLY A 3 -76.14 44.27 -42.04
N ARG A 4 -75.49 44.30 -40.86
CA ARG A 4 -76.06 44.03 -39.53
C ARG A 4 -77.18 45.03 -39.20
N VAL A 5 -77.89 44.76 -38.08
CA VAL A 5 -78.77 45.62 -37.23
C VAL A 5 -80.13 44.91 -37.10
N LYS A 6 -80.75 44.67 -35.94
CA LYS A 6 -80.60 45.18 -34.56
C LYS A 6 -81.23 44.18 -33.58
N ARG A 7 -80.68 44.16 -32.36
CA ARG A 7 -81.32 43.67 -31.13
C ARG A 7 -82.61 44.45 -30.85
N CYS A 8 -83.59 43.77 -30.27
CA CYS A 8 -84.41 44.36 -29.21
C CYS A 8 -84.54 43.34 -28.07
N VAL A 9 -84.22 43.81 -26.87
CA VAL A 9 -84.03 43.06 -25.63
C VAL A 9 -85.35 43.10 -24.86
N ARG A 10 -85.83 41.96 -24.37
CA ARG A 10 -86.81 41.91 -23.27
C ARG A 10 -86.07 41.38 -22.04
N MET A 11 -85.88 42.25 -21.05
CA MET A 11 -85.22 41.90 -19.79
C MET A 11 -86.15 41.03 -18.94
N ILE A 12 -85.73 39.81 -18.65
CA ILE A 12 -86.27 39.00 -17.55
C ILE A 12 -85.47 39.33 -16.30
N LYS A 13 -86.16 39.78 -15.25
CA LYS A 13 -85.61 39.98 -13.90
C LYS A 13 -85.24 38.60 -13.31
N ILE A 14 -83.95 38.30 -13.25
CA ILE A 14 -83.42 37.13 -12.54
C ILE A 14 -82.96 37.59 -11.15
N ASN A 15 -83.47 36.88 -10.14
CA ASN A 15 -83.29 37.11 -8.71
C ASN A 15 -81.80 37.10 -8.31
N ASN A 16 -81.39 38.00 -7.39
CA ASN A 16 -79.98 38.23 -7.03
C ASN A 16 -79.27 37.01 -6.41
N THR A 17 -80.02 36.03 -5.90
CA THR A 17 -79.48 34.74 -5.42
C THR A 17 -78.96 33.84 -6.55
N LEU A 18 -79.56 33.89 -7.74
CA LEU A 18 -79.13 33.07 -8.88
C LEU A 18 -77.86 33.64 -9.55
N LYS A 19 -77.67 34.96 -9.52
CA LYS A 19 -76.41 35.60 -9.95
C LYS A 19 -75.25 35.29 -9.00
N LEU A 20 -75.50 35.21 -7.68
CA LEU A 20 -74.48 34.81 -6.72
C LEU A 20 -74.09 33.33 -6.89
N LEU A 21 -75.06 32.46 -7.14
CA LEU A 21 -74.82 31.04 -7.41
C LEU A 21 -74.07 30.78 -8.72
N PHE A 22 -74.33 31.56 -9.77
CA PHE A 22 -73.61 31.42 -11.05
C PHE A 22 -72.17 31.97 -10.97
N VAL A 23 -71.94 33.05 -10.20
CA VAL A 23 -70.57 33.55 -9.94
C VAL A 23 -69.80 32.61 -9.00
N LEU A 24 -70.47 32.00 -8.00
CA LEU A 24 -69.85 30.99 -7.14
C LEU A 24 -69.57 29.66 -7.86
N LEU A 25 -70.39 29.25 -8.84
CA LEU A 25 -70.12 28.09 -9.69
C LEU A 25 -68.98 28.34 -10.69
N ILE A 26 -68.85 29.57 -11.20
CA ILE A 26 -67.73 29.95 -12.07
C ILE A 26 -66.43 30.12 -11.28
N PHE A 27 -66.47 30.66 -10.05
CA PHE A 27 -65.29 30.68 -9.17
C PHE A 27 -64.94 29.30 -8.58
N GLY A 28 -65.92 28.42 -8.40
CA GLY A 28 -65.72 27.03 -7.99
C GLY A 28 -65.02 26.18 -9.06
N PHE A 29 -65.29 26.42 -10.35
CA PHE A 29 -64.61 25.73 -11.45
C PHE A 29 -63.21 26.28 -11.76
N ILE A 30 -62.89 27.51 -11.36
CA ILE A 30 -61.56 28.12 -11.54
C ILE A 30 -60.64 27.81 -10.34
N TYR A 31 -61.17 27.42 -9.18
CA TYR A 31 -60.40 26.90 -8.03
C TYR A 31 -60.18 25.38 -8.02
N THR A 32 -60.83 24.61 -8.91
CA THR A 32 -60.57 23.16 -9.08
C THR A 32 -59.63 22.83 -10.23
N CYS A 33 -59.13 23.83 -10.97
CA CYS A 33 -58.18 23.66 -12.07
C CYS A 33 -57.00 24.65 -12.03
N ALA A 34 -56.69 25.21 -10.86
CA ALA A 34 -55.31 25.58 -10.60
C ALA A 34 -54.56 24.25 -10.40
N PRO A 35 -53.54 23.91 -11.21
CA PRO A 35 -52.59 22.93 -10.74
C PRO A 35 -52.04 23.53 -9.45
N GLU A 36 -52.19 22.85 -8.32
CA GLU A 36 -51.17 23.03 -7.30
C GLU A 36 -49.84 22.98 -8.06
N GLU A 37 -48.91 23.87 -7.76
CA GLU A 37 -47.56 23.38 -7.63
C GLU A 37 -47.61 22.32 -6.52
N MET A 38 -48.13 21.13 -6.85
CA MET A 38 -47.37 19.94 -6.63
C MET A 38 -46.04 20.30 -7.27
N VAL A 39 -45.15 20.85 -6.44
CA VAL A 39 -43.85 20.26 -6.27
C VAL A 39 -44.12 18.78 -6.53
N ARG A 40 -43.83 18.32 -7.74
CA ARG A 40 -43.59 16.91 -7.98
C ARG A 40 -42.47 16.68 -7.00
N ARG A 41 -42.81 16.32 -5.76
CA ARG A 41 -42.03 15.37 -5.02
C ARG A 41 -41.98 14.27 -6.06
N ARG A 42 -40.88 14.19 -6.80
CA ARG A 42 -40.46 12.98 -7.50
C ARG A 42 -40.22 11.97 -6.38
N GLY A 43 -41.29 11.62 -5.66
CA GLY A 43 -41.36 10.50 -4.78
C GLY A 43 -41.38 9.33 -5.73
N PHE A 44 -40.31 8.56 -5.68
CA PHE A 44 -40.25 7.30 -6.41
C PHE A 44 -41.45 6.46 -5.97
N GLU A 45 -42.43 6.28 -6.85
CA GLU A 45 -43.47 5.29 -6.62
C GLU A 45 -42.80 3.92 -6.53
N ALA A 46 -43.13 3.21 -5.46
CA ALA A 46 -42.40 2.06 -4.99
C ALA A 46 -42.68 0.84 -5.88
N LYS A 47 -41.87 0.64 -6.94
CA LYS A 47 -42.00 -0.55 -7.82
C LYS A 47 -41.93 -1.88 -7.03
N PRO A 48 -42.64 -2.93 -7.45
CA PRO A 48 -42.46 -4.28 -6.92
C PRO A 48 -41.00 -4.74 -7.01
N CYS A 49 -40.50 -5.46 -5.99
CA CYS A 49 -39.10 -5.85 -5.92
C CYS A 49 -38.63 -6.70 -7.11
N LEU A 50 -39.48 -7.62 -7.59
CA LEU A 50 -39.15 -8.58 -8.65
C LEU A 50 -39.09 -7.97 -10.05
N ASP A 51 -39.63 -6.76 -10.26
CA ASP A 51 -39.53 -6.04 -11.53
C ASP A 51 -38.07 -5.70 -11.85
N CYS A 52 -37.28 -5.40 -10.81
CA CYS A 52 -35.85 -5.15 -10.90
C CYS A 52 -35.01 -6.38 -10.54
N HIS A 53 -35.45 -7.22 -9.61
CA HIS A 53 -34.73 -8.42 -9.16
C HIS A 53 -35.16 -9.70 -9.90
N LYS A 54 -35.27 -9.63 -11.23
CA LYS A 54 -35.74 -10.75 -12.07
C LYS A 54 -34.96 -12.05 -11.89
N ALA A 55 -33.65 -11.96 -11.59
CA ALA A 55 -32.81 -13.12 -11.30
C ALA A 55 -33.30 -13.96 -10.09
N LYS A 56 -34.12 -13.39 -9.20
CA LYS A 56 -34.70 -14.10 -8.05
C LYS A 56 -35.98 -14.86 -8.37
N LEU A 57 -36.53 -14.70 -9.58
CA LEU A 57 -37.68 -15.49 -10.03
C LEU A 57 -37.37 -17.00 -10.06
N ASN A 58 -36.12 -17.38 -10.36
CA ASN A 58 -35.70 -18.78 -10.35
C ASN A 58 -35.75 -19.42 -8.97
N GLU A 59 -35.65 -18.65 -7.89
CA GLU A 59 -35.76 -19.19 -6.51
C GLU A 59 -37.16 -19.76 -6.23
N PHE A 60 -38.20 -19.21 -6.86
CA PHE A 60 -39.57 -19.71 -6.71
C PHE A 60 -39.81 -21.05 -7.39
N GLN A 61 -38.92 -21.47 -8.30
CA GLN A 61 -39.02 -22.75 -9.01
C GLN A 61 -38.38 -23.91 -8.22
N LYS A 62 -37.67 -23.60 -7.13
CA LYS A 62 -37.04 -24.62 -6.29
C LYS A 62 -38.08 -25.34 -5.44
N LYS A 63 -37.78 -26.59 -5.08
CA LYS A 63 -38.72 -27.48 -4.37
C LYS A 63 -39.19 -26.93 -3.02
N TYR A 64 -38.31 -26.26 -2.27
CA TYR A 64 -38.63 -25.67 -0.97
C TYR A 64 -38.35 -24.17 -1.01
N VAL A 65 -39.41 -23.37 -0.94
CA VAL A 65 -39.34 -21.91 -0.89
C VAL A 65 -39.59 -21.46 0.54
N HIS A 66 -38.72 -20.58 1.06
CA HIS A 66 -38.87 -20.03 2.40
C HIS A 66 -40.12 -19.16 2.49
N ALA A 67 -40.90 -19.27 3.57
CA ALA A 67 -42.23 -18.68 3.65
C ALA A 67 -42.32 -17.18 3.30
N PRO A 68 -41.43 -16.28 3.80
CA PRO A 68 -41.47 -14.87 3.41
C PRO A 68 -41.21 -14.66 1.91
N MET A 69 -40.32 -15.47 1.32
CA MET A 69 -40.06 -15.43 -0.12
C MET A 69 -41.28 -15.90 -0.92
N GLY A 70 -41.89 -17.02 -0.52
CA GLY A 70 -43.09 -17.56 -1.17
C GLY A 70 -44.27 -16.59 -1.16
N LYS A 71 -44.44 -15.85 -0.05
CA LYS A 71 -45.44 -14.77 0.09
C LYS A 71 -45.04 -13.46 -0.60
N ARG A 72 -43.84 -13.37 -1.18
CA ARG A 72 -43.25 -12.16 -1.78
C ARG A 72 -43.09 -11.00 -0.78
N GLU A 73 -42.96 -11.31 0.50
CA GLU A 73 -42.72 -10.37 1.60
C GLU A 73 -41.22 -10.03 1.69
N CYS A 74 -40.63 -9.49 0.61
CA CYS A 74 -39.18 -9.22 0.55
C CYS A 74 -38.71 -8.29 1.67
N GLU A 75 -39.58 -7.34 2.05
CA GLU A 75 -39.31 -6.36 3.11
C GLU A 75 -39.35 -6.97 4.51
N ALA A 76 -39.71 -8.24 4.69
CA ALA A 76 -39.58 -8.94 5.97
C ALA A 76 -38.11 -9.04 6.42
N CYS A 77 -37.19 -9.16 5.46
CA CYS A 77 -35.76 -9.25 5.74
C CYS A 77 -34.94 -8.10 5.11
N HIS A 78 -35.38 -7.56 3.98
CA HIS A 78 -34.67 -6.52 3.24
C HIS A 78 -35.20 -5.12 3.56
N LEU A 79 -34.31 -4.14 3.58
CA LEU A 79 -34.70 -2.74 3.50
C LEU A 79 -34.80 -2.34 2.02
N ARG A 80 -35.88 -1.63 1.69
CA ARG A 80 -36.11 -1.15 0.33
C ARG A 80 -34.97 -0.20 -0.08
N HIS A 81 -34.51 -0.34 -1.32
CA HIS A 81 -33.43 0.47 -1.88
C HIS A 81 -33.83 1.04 -3.25
N GLY A 82 -33.17 2.11 -3.66
CA GLY A 82 -33.39 2.78 -4.94
C GLY A 82 -32.54 2.20 -6.07
N LYS A 83 -32.16 3.08 -7.02
CA LYS A 83 -31.34 2.75 -8.20
C LYS A 83 -29.94 2.20 -7.88
N ILE A 84 -29.42 2.45 -6.68
CA ILE A 84 -28.12 1.95 -6.23
C ILE A 84 -28.35 0.60 -5.56
N ALA A 85 -27.75 -0.45 -6.11
CA ALA A 85 -27.84 -1.80 -5.57
C ALA A 85 -27.02 -1.92 -4.28
N VAL A 86 -27.66 -1.64 -3.14
CA VAL A 86 -27.07 -1.86 -1.81
C VAL A 86 -27.83 -2.99 -1.13
N LYS A 87 -27.14 -4.09 -0.80
CA LYS A 87 -27.71 -5.16 0.01
C LYS A 87 -28.00 -4.61 1.41
N SER A 88 -29.23 -4.22 1.64
CA SER A 88 -29.70 -3.65 2.89
C SER A 88 -30.64 -4.64 3.57
N LEU A 89 -30.32 -5.01 4.80
CA LEU A 89 -31.12 -5.92 5.63
C LEU A 89 -31.70 -5.12 6.79
N LYS A 90 -32.88 -5.53 7.28
CA LYS A 90 -33.53 -4.92 8.46
C LYS A 90 -32.65 -4.99 9.70
N GLU A 91 -31.88 -6.06 9.81
CA GLU A 91 -30.87 -6.27 10.84
C GLU A 91 -29.56 -6.68 10.16
N ARG A 92 -28.45 -6.09 10.59
CA ARG A 92 -27.13 -6.31 10.01
C ARG A 92 -26.49 -7.59 10.53
N GLU A 93 -26.80 -7.98 11.76
CA GLU A 93 -26.37 -9.26 12.33
C GLU A 93 -27.23 -10.41 11.80
N GLU A 94 -26.57 -11.40 11.19
CA GLU A 94 -27.24 -12.46 10.42
C GLU A 94 -28.17 -13.33 11.28
N ASN A 95 -27.72 -13.78 12.46
CA ASN A 95 -28.55 -14.54 13.39
C ASN A 95 -29.72 -13.72 13.93
N LYS A 96 -29.50 -12.46 14.33
CA LYS A 96 -30.56 -11.58 14.85
C LYS A 96 -31.66 -11.38 13.82
N LEU A 97 -31.30 -11.18 12.55
CA LEU A 97 -32.27 -11.09 11.45
C LEU A 97 -33.15 -12.34 11.37
N CYS A 98 -32.56 -13.53 11.43
CA CYS A 98 -33.30 -14.79 11.40
C CYS A 98 -34.18 -14.97 12.65
N TYR A 99 -33.69 -14.59 13.83
CA TYR A 99 -34.38 -14.78 15.10
C TYR A 99 -35.60 -13.86 15.30
N LEU A 100 -35.78 -12.83 14.47
CA LEU A 100 -37.04 -12.07 14.41
C LEU A 100 -38.26 -12.98 14.17
N CYS A 101 -38.08 -14.04 13.38
CA CYS A 101 -39.13 -15.02 13.11
C CYS A 101 -38.84 -16.41 13.71
N HIS A 102 -37.56 -16.75 13.93
CA HIS A 102 -37.14 -18.03 14.50
C HIS A 102 -36.83 -17.92 16.01
N SER A 103 -37.73 -17.31 16.77
CA SER A 103 -37.55 -17.01 18.21
C SER A 103 -37.32 -18.26 19.06
N GLN A 104 -38.02 -19.36 18.79
CA GLN A 104 -37.81 -20.64 19.49
C GLN A 104 -36.38 -21.18 19.30
N MET A 105 -35.82 -21.00 18.10
CA MET A 105 -34.44 -21.37 17.83
C MET A 105 -33.48 -20.50 18.64
N SER A 106 -33.72 -19.20 18.72
CA SER A 106 -32.93 -18.29 19.58
C SER A 106 -32.91 -18.77 21.03
N ALA A 107 -34.10 -19.04 21.60
CA ALA A 107 -34.24 -19.50 22.98
C ALA A 107 -33.54 -20.84 23.23
N ASN A 108 -33.59 -21.76 22.26
CA ASN A 108 -32.90 -23.05 22.37
C ASN A 108 -31.37 -22.87 22.32
N MET A 109 -30.86 -22.01 21.43
CA MET A 109 -29.42 -21.79 21.27
C MET A 109 -28.80 -21.11 22.49
N GLU A 110 -29.52 -20.19 23.14
CA GLU A 110 -29.07 -19.53 24.38
C GLU A 110 -28.90 -20.52 25.55
N LYS A 111 -29.75 -21.56 25.60
CA LYS A 111 -29.72 -22.58 26.67
C LYS A 111 -28.79 -23.75 26.38
N THR A 112 -28.35 -23.92 25.13
CA THR A 112 -27.53 -25.07 24.72
C THR A 112 -26.08 -24.90 25.19
N ALA A 113 -25.57 -25.84 26.00
CA ALA A 113 -24.21 -25.76 26.54
C ALA A 113 -23.12 -25.78 25.45
N ASN A 114 -23.27 -26.65 24.44
CA ASN A 114 -22.31 -26.79 23.35
C ASN A 114 -22.99 -26.43 22.01
N VAL A 115 -22.89 -25.16 21.64
CA VAL A 115 -23.34 -24.68 20.32
C VAL A 115 -22.22 -24.85 19.28
N HIS A 116 -22.59 -25.24 18.06
CA HIS A 116 -21.68 -25.36 16.93
C HIS A 116 -20.97 -24.03 16.62
N THR A 117 -19.67 -24.06 16.30
CA THR A 117 -18.84 -22.86 16.15
C THR A 117 -19.40 -21.85 15.15
N ALA A 118 -19.96 -22.31 14.03
CA ALA A 118 -20.60 -21.43 13.04
C ALA A 118 -21.77 -20.63 13.64
N LEU A 119 -22.57 -21.25 14.50
CA LEU A 119 -23.70 -20.59 15.17
C LEU A 119 -23.23 -19.69 16.31
N LYS A 120 -22.15 -20.05 17.02
CA LYS A 120 -21.49 -19.14 17.98
C LYS A 120 -21.01 -17.84 17.32
N GLN A 121 -20.68 -17.89 16.03
CA GLN A 121 -20.32 -16.74 15.21
C GLN A 121 -21.54 -16.01 14.60
N GLY A 122 -22.76 -16.45 14.94
CA GLY A 122 -24.01 -15.87 14.44
C GLY A 122 -24.27 -16.17 12.96
N LYS A 123 -23.76 -17.28 12.41
CA LYS A 123 -23.87 -17.62 10.98
C LYS A 123 -24.79 -18.81 10.72
N CYS A 124 -25.82 -18.58 9.90
CA CYS A 124 -26.83 -19.57 9.48
C CYS A 124 -26.76 -19.85 7.96
N ILE A 125 -26.46 -18.82 7.16
CA ILE A 125 -26.44 -18.83 5.70
C ILE A 125 -25.32 -19.73 5.11
N PRO A 126 -24.20 -20.05 5.78
CA PRO A 126 -23.28 -21.05 5.27
C PRO A 126 -23.95 -22.42 5.03
N CYS A 127 -24.93 -22.78 5.86
CA CYS A 127 -25.63 -24.06 5.77
C CYS A 127 -27.00 -23.93 5.09
N HIS A 128 -27.71 -22.83 5.34
CA HIS A 128 -29.07 -22.61 4.86
C HIS A 128 -29.14 -21.58 3.72
N SER A 129 -30.06 -21.81 2.79
CA SER A 129 -30.45 -20.89 1.74
C SER A 129 -31.66 -20.08 2.22
N PRO A 130 -31.51 -18.78 2.54
CA PRO A 130 -32.57 -18.00 3.18
C PRO A 130 -33.77 -17.68 2.27
N HIS A 131 -33.69 -17.97 0.96
CA HIS A 131 -34.77 -17.75 0.00
C HIS A 131 -35.45 -19.06 -0.42
N ALA A 132 -34.69 -19.99 -1.00
CA ALA A 132 -35.20 -21.28 -1.44
C ALA A 132 -34.07 -22.29 -1.66
N SER A 133 -34.40 -23.58 -1.60
CA SER A 133 -33.50 -24.69 -1.90
C SER A 133 -34.25 -25.88 -2.48
N ASP A 134 -33.56 -26.73 -3.22
CA ASP A 134 -34.10 -28.04 -3.63
C ASP A 134 -34.03 -29.07 -2.50
N ASN A 135 -33.30 -28.76 -1.43
CA ASN A 135 -33.12 -29.62 -0.28
C ASN A 135 -34.06 -29.25 0.88
N LYS A 136 -34.48 -30.27 1.64
CA LYS A 136 -35.30 -30.10 2.86
C LYS A 136 -34.63 -29.12 3.84
N PHE A 137 -35.45 -28.42 4.63
CA PHE A 137 -35.01 -27.41 5.59
C PHE A 137 -34.15 -26.29 4.99
N LEU A 138 -34.30 -26.04 3.69
CA LEU A 138 -33.57 -25.02 2.95
C LEU A 138 -32.05 -25.19 2.98
N GLN A 139 -31.54 -26.42 3.12
CA GLN A 139 -30.09 -26.65 3.19
C GLN A 139 -29.43 -26.41 1.83
N LYS A 140 -28.19 -25.90 1.82
CA LYS A 140 -27.43 -25.67 0.58
C LYS A 140 -26.94 -26.95 -0.08
N LYS A 141 -26.67 -27.98 0.72
CA LYS A 141 -26.25 -29.32 0.32
C LYS A 141 -26.93 -30.35 1.22
N THR A 142 -26.90 -31.62 0.84
CA THR A 142 -27.52 -32.72 1.59
C THR A 142 -26.48 -33.56 2.32
N GLY A 143 -26.91 -34.19 3.42
CA GLY A 143 -26.11 -35.17 4.15
C GLY A 143 -24.73 -34.66 4.58
N ASN A 144 -23.72 -35.52 4.43
CA ASN A 144 -22.35 -35.24 4.87
C ASN A 144 -21.70 -34.11 4.05
N ASP A 145 -22.10 -33.92 2.80
CA ASP A 145 -21.52 -32.91 1.90
C ASP A 145 -21.74 -31.47 2.40
N LEU A 146 -22.81 -31.25 3.18
CA LEU A 146 -23.02 -29.98 3.86
C LEU A 146 -21.94 -29.72 4.92
N CYS A 147 -21.60 -30.75 5.69
CA CYS A 147 -20.58 -30.66 6.73
C CYS A 147 -19.18 -30.46 6.12
N TYR A 148 -18.91 -31.12 4.99
CA TYR A 148 -17.63 -31.00 4.28
C TYR A 148 -17.40 -29.63 3.60
N THR A 149 -18.38 -28.72 3.62
CA THR A 149 -18.14 -27.33 3.22
C THR A 149 -17.17 -26.60 4.15
N CYS A 150 -17.05 -27.05 5.41
CA CYS A 150 -16.14 -26.49 6.39
C CYS A 150 -15.19 -27.54 7.00
N HIS A 151 -15.61 -28.81 7.09
CA HIS A 151 -14.79 -29.88 7.63
C HIS A 151 -13.98 -30.59 6.53
N ALA A 152 -12.68 -30.76 6.76
CA ALA A 152 -11.81 -31.42 5.79
C ALA A 152 -12.20 -32.90 5.61
N GLN A 153 -12.71 -33.24 4.43
CA GLN A 153 -13.23 -34.58 4.10
C GLN A 153 -12.18 -35.70 4.32
N ALA A 154 -10.90 -35.42 4.09
CA ALA A 154 -9.81 -36.39 4.23
C ALA A 154 -9.77 -37.08 5.61
N ALA A 155 -10.17 -36.39 6.69
CA ALA A 155 -10.20 -36.97 8.04
C ALA A 155 -11.31 -38.02 8.25
N PHE A 156 -12.28 -38.09 7.33
CA PHE A 156 -13.42 -39.01 7.38
C PHE A 156 -13.31 -40.15 6.36
N THR A 157 -12.33 -40.08 5.46
CA THR A 157 -12.19 -41.01 4.34
C THR A 157 -10.88 -41.80 4.35
N ARG A 158 -10.23 -41.93 5.52
CA ARG A 158 -9.04 -42.79 5.66
C ARG A 158 -9.36 -44.26 5.42
N THR A 159 -8.32 -45.10 5.36
CA THR A 159 -8.38 -46.52 4.97
C THR A 159 -9.42 -47.32 5.76
N LYS A 160 -9.49 -47.13 7.09
CA LYS A 160 -10.48 -47.76 7.96
C LYS A 160 -11.54 -46.72 8.30
N LYS A 161 -12.75 -46.88 7.76
CA LYS A 161 -13.89 -46.00 8.05
C LYS A 161 -14.81 -46.66 9.06
N HIS A 162 -15.28 -45.87 10.02
CA HIS A 162 -16.29 -46.31 10.95
C HIS A 162 -17.63 -46.42 10.22
N LYS A 163 -18.28 -47.59 10.32
CA LYS A 163 -19.50 -47.93 9.58
C LYS A 163 -20.61 -46.85 9.66
N PRO A 164 -20.91 -46.25 10.82
CA PRO A 164 -21.96 -45.23 10.94
C PRO A 164 -21.74 -43.96 10.08
N LEU A 165 -20.53 -43.71 9.57
CA LEU A 165 -20.30 -42.58 8.65
C LEU A 165 -21.14 -42.68 7.37
N ALA A 166 -21.45 -43.90 6.92
CA ALA A 166 -22.30 -44.13 5.75
C ALA A 166 -23.76 -43.70 6.02
N ASP A 167 -24.21 -43.81 7.26
CA ASP A 167 -25.57 -43.43 7.69
C ASP A 167 -25.72 -41.91 7.88
N GLY A 168 -24.59 -41.20 8.02
CA GLY A 168 -24.50 -39.75 8.03
C GLY A 168 -23.95 -39.17 9.34
N CYS A 169 -23.39 -37.95 9.29
CA CYS A 169 -22.80 -37.29 10.47
C CYS A 169 -23.82 -37.10 11.60
N LEU A 170 -25.10 -36.92 11.25
CA LEU A 170 -26.17 -36.68 12.22
C LEU A 170 -26.59 -37.93 13.00
N THR A 171 -26.07 -39.11 12.65
CA THR A 171 -26.20 -40.32 13.46
C THR A 171 -25.54 -40.15 14.82
N CYS A 172 -24.47 -39.35 14.90
CA CYS A 172 -23.73 -39.12 16.14
C CYS A 172 -23.77 -37.65 16.59
N HIS A 173 -23.93 -36.70 15.66
CA HIS A 173 -23.84 -35.27 15.94
C HIS A 173 -25.17 -34.53 15.83
N ALA A 174 -25.35 -33.52 16.68
CA ALA A 174 -26.36 -32.49 16.52
C ALA A 174 -25.77 -31.31 15.72
N ALA A 175 -26.34 -31.02 14.55
CA ALA A 175 -25.83 -30.00 13.63
C ALA A 175 -25.71 -28.59 14.23
N HIS A 176 -26.65 -28.23 15.11
CA HIS A 176 -26.70 -26.90 15.73
C HIS A 176 -25.99 -26.86 17.09
N GLY A 177 -26.03 -27.95 17.84
CA GLY A 177 -25.46 -28.03 19.17
C GLY A 177 -26.20 -29.04 20.03
N SER A 178 -25.59 -29.39 21.16
CA SER A 178 -26.19 -30.25 22.17
C SER A 178 -25.63 -29.94 23.56
N GLU A 179 -26.10 -30.67 24.55
CA GLU A 179 -25.61 -30.58 25.93
C GLU A 179 -24.24 -31.27 26.08
N PHE A 180 -23.90 -32.14 25.13
CA PHE A 180 -22.70 -32.97 25.18
C PHE A 180 -21.53 -32.35 24.42
N LYS A 181 -20.31 -32.66 24.86
CA LYS A 181 -19.07 -32.18 24.22
C LYS A 181 -19.02 -32.62 22.76
N TYR A 182 -18.45 -31.78 21.89
CA TYR A 182 -18.34 -32.02 20.44
C TYR A 182 -19.70 -32.13 19.73
N ASN A 183 -20.77 -31.61 20.34
CA ASN A 183 -22.14 -31.63 19.84
C ASN A 183 -22.62 -33.06 19.56
N LEU A 184 -22.25 -34.03 20.40
CA LEU A 184 -22.75 -35.39 20.30
C LEU A 184 -24.24 -35.45 20.69
N ILE A 185 -25.00 -36.41 20.17
CA ILE A 185 -26.42 -36.56 20.53
C ILE A 185 -26.62 -37.24 21.91
N LYS A 186 -25.58 -37.88 22.43
CA LYS A 186 -25.52 -38.53 23.76
C LYS A 186 -24.10 -38.38 24.34
N GLU A 187 -23.93 -38.70 25.63
CA GLU A 187 -22.62 -38.86 26.25
C GLU A 187 -21.78 -39.92 25.49
N GLU A 188 -20.46 -39.79 25.45
CA GLU A 188 -19.56 -40.61 24.63
C GLU A 188 -19.79 -42.12 24.79
N VAL A 189 -19.78 -42.62 26.03
CA VAL A 189 -19.87 -44.05 26.30
C VAL A 189 -21.27 -44.55 25.98
N GLU A 190 -22.30 -43.81 26.37
CA GLU A 190 -23.70 -44.15 26.10
C GLU A 190 -24.05 -44.10 24.61
N LEU A 191 -23.41 -43.21 23.84
CA LEU A 191 -23.53 -43.18 22.39
C LEU A 191 -22.91 -44.42 21.77
N CYS A 192 -21.70 -44.81 22.19
CA CYS A 192 -21.06 -46.00 21.65
C CYS A 192 -21.85 -47.28 21.99
N LYS A 193 -22.45 -47.36 23.19
CA LYS A 193 -23.31 -48.50 23.61
C LYS A 193 -24.53 -48.73 22.73
N THR A 194 -25.02 -47.72 21.98
CA THR A 194 -26.16 -47.93 21.09
C THR A 194 -25.85 -48.90 19.94
N CYS A 195 -24.57 -49.11 19.64
CA CYS A 195 -24.12 -50.00 18.56
C CYS A 195 -23.09 -51.05 19.02
N HIS A 196 -22.39 -50.83 20.13
CA HIS A 196 -21.34 -51.72 20.64
C HIS A 196 -21.75 -52.41 21.94
N ASN A 197 -21.60 -53.73 22.00
CA ASN A 197 -21.74 -54.52 23.22
C ASN A 197 -20.38 -54.72 23.91
N PHE A 198 -20.16 -54.03 25.02
CA PHE A 198 -18.89 -54.10 25.76
C PHE A 198 -18.73 -55.35 26.63
N SER A 199 -19.81 -56.11 26.84
CA SER A 199 -19.76 -57.39 27.55
C SER A 199 -19.37 -58.55 26.63
N ASP A 200 -19.29 -58.30 25.32
CA ASP A 200 -18.96 -59.31 24.32
C ASP A 200 -17.53 -59.86 24.51
N GLY A 201 -17.37 -61.18 24.36
CA GLY A 201 -16.08 -61.85 24.52
C GLY A 201 -15.00 -61.36 23.54
N ASN A 202 -15.38 -60.97 22.32
CA ASN A 202 -14.41 -60.43 21.36
C ASN A 202 -13.94 -59.04 21.77
N PHE A 203 -14.83 -58.22 22.34
CA PHE A 203 -14.46 -56.91 22.87
C PHE A 203 -13.44 -57.06 24.00
N ARG A 204 -13.70 -57.93 24.98
CA ARG A 204 -12.76 -58.12 26.10
C ARG A 204 -11.42 -58.68 25.63
N LYS A 205 -11.43 -59.71 24.77
CA LYS A 205 -10.20 -60.28 24.20
C LYS A 205 -9.38 -59.25 23.43
N ALA A 206 -10.03 -58.39 22.63
CA ALA A 206 -9.36 -57.32 21.89
C ALA A 206 -8.65 -56.30 22.82
N HIS A 207 -9.13 -56.15 24.04
CA HIS A 207 -8.54 -55.28 25.07
C HIS A 207 -7.82 -56.07 26.18
N LYS A 208 -7.46 -57.33 25.92
CA LYS A 208 -6.74 -58.22 26.86
C LYS A 208 -7.39 -58.32 28.24
N ASP A 209 -8.73 -58.36 28.25
CA ASP A 209 -9.57 -58.38 29.45
C ASP A 209 -9.33 -57.20 30.43
N TYR A 210 -8.65 -56.15 29.97
CA TYR A 210 -8.47 -54.92 30.73
C TYR A 210 -9.77 -54.09 30.73
N PRO A 211 -10.19 -53.47 31.86
CA PRO A 211 -11.52 -52.88 32.01
C PRO A 211 -11.68 -51.50 31.34
N VAL A 212 -11.33 -51.41 30.05
CA VAL A 212 -11.36 -50.17 29.25
C VAL A 212 -12.77 -49.67 28.95
N GLN A 213 -13.80 -50.51 29.11
CA GLN A 213 -15.21 -50.12 28.94
C GLN A 213 -15.66 -49.06 29.94
N ASN A 214 -14.92 -48.90 31.04
CA ASN A 214 -15.15 -47.85 32.04
C ASN A 214 -14.33 -46.57 31.75
N GLY A 215 -13.57 -46.56 30.66
CA GLY A 215 -12.75 -45.42 30.21
C GLY A 215 -13.39 -44.62 29.07
N LYS A 216 -12.59 -43.75 28.45
CA LYS A 216 -13.00 -42.94 27.30
C LYS A 216 -12.53 -43.60 26.00
N CYS A 217 -13.48 -44.06 25.19
CA CYS A 217 -13.23 -44.73 23.91
C CYS A 217 -12.44 -43.84 22.94
N MET A 218 -12.81 -42.56 22.85
CA MET A 218 -12.15 -41.55 22.05
C MET A 218 -10.76 -41.20 22.58
N GLY A 219 -10.31 -41.69 23.73
CA GLY A 219 -8.91 -41.51 24.15
C GLY A 219 -7.93 -42.22 23.22
N CYS A 220 -8.31 -43.42 22.75
CA CYS A 220 -7.46 -44.30 21.95
C CYS A 220 -7.96 -44.49 20.52
N HIS A 221 -9.26 -44.31 20.30
CA HIS A 221 -9.90 -44.52 19.01
C HIS A 221 -10.36 -43.21 18.36
N THR A 222 -10.37 -43.19 17.04
CA THR A 222 -11.04 -42.16 16.23
C THR A 222 -12.42 -42.67 15.80
N PRO A 223 -13.51 -41.96 16.14
CA PRO A 223 -14.88 -42.42 15.86
C PRO A 223 -15.29 -42.29 14.39
N HIS A 224 -14.43 -41.71 13.54
CA HIS A 224 -14.73 -41.45 12.13
C HIS A 224 -13.94 -42.37 11.21
N SER A 225 -12.64 -42.15 11.09
CA SER A 225 -11.78 -42.97 10.25
C SER A 225 -10.34 -42.91 10.72
N SER A 226 -9.61 -43.98 10.48
CA SER A 226 -8.19 -44.14 10.80
C SER A 226 -7.41 -44.76 9.65
N THR A 227 -6.12 -44.47 9.59
CA THR A 227 -5.16 -45.28 8.82
C THR A 227 -4.81 -46.58 9.55
N ASN A 228 -4.89 -46.58 10.88
CA ASN A 228 -4.54 -47.71 11.74
C ASN A 228 -5.71 -48.70 11.90
N ASP A 229 -5.37 -49.95 12.21
CA ASP A 229 -6.36 -50.98 12.50
C ASP A 229 -7.18 -50.65 13.76
N LYS A 230 -8.39 -51.24 13.80
CA LYS A 230 -9.36 -51.06 14.90
C LYS A 230 -9.65 -49.60 15.24
N LEU A 231 -9.51 -48.71 14.26
CA LEU A 231 -9.73 -47.27 14.42
C LEU A 231 -8.88 -46.62 15.51
N LEU A 232 -7.68 -47.14 15.82
CA LEU A 232 -6.74 -46.45 16.70
C LEU A 232 -6.37 -45.08 16.11
N ARG A 233 -6.11 -44.06 16.94
CA ARG A 233 -5.71 -42.74 16.43
C ARG A 233 -4.39 -42.79 15.64
N GLU A 234 -4.11 -41.77 14.85
CA GLU A 234 -3.02 -41.80 13.86
C GLU A 234 -1.62 -42.00 14.48
N SER A 235 -1.37 -41.44 15.66
CA SER A 235 -0.15 -41.65 16.45
C SER A 235 -0.48 -42.47 17.69
N VAL A 236 0.05 -43.68 17.76
CA VAL A 236 -0.14 -44.60 18.89
C VAL A 236 1.15 -44.66 19.72
N HIS A 237 1.02 -44.60 21.04
CA HIS A 237 2.12 -44.81 21.97
C HIS A 237 2.40 -46.32 22.08
N ILE A 238 3.64 -46.74 21.82
CA ILE A 238 4.02 -48.16 21.66
C ILE A 238 3.57 -49.07 22.83
N PRO A 239 3.67 -48.65 24.12
CA PRO A 239 3.21 -49.45 25.25
C PRO A 239 1.70 -49.69 25.35
N LEU A 240 0.87 -49.21 24.41
CA LEU A 240 -0.59 -49.32 24.47
C LEU A 240 -1.10 -50.76 24.64
N SER A 241 -0.33 -51.76 24.18
CA SER A 241 -0.68 -53.18 24.33
C SER A 241 -0.29 -53.81 25.68
N SER A 242 0.38 -53.06 26.57
CA SER A 242 0.90 -53.53 27.86
C SER A 242 0.41 -52.62 29.00
N CYS A 243 -0.89 -52.71 29.33
CA CYS A 243 -1.56 -51.78 30.26
C CYS A 243 -0.88 -51.73 31.64
N GLU A 244 -0.49 -52.88 32.19
CA GLU A 244 0.12 -53.00 33.53
C GLU A 244 1.52 -52.37 33.64
N SER A 245 2.14 -51.97 32.53
CA SER A 245 3.40 -51.22 32.55
C SER A 245 3.23 -49.78 33.03
N CYS A 246 1.99 -49.26 32.96
CA CYS A 246 1.66 -47.88 33.32
C CYS A 246 0.52 -47.81 34.33
N HIS A 247 -0.39 -48.77 34.28
CA HIS A 247 -1.57 -48.84 35.11
C HIS A 247 -1.51 -49.99 36.12
N ASN A 248 -2.39 -49.97 37.11
CA ASN A 248 -2.52 -51.05 38.07
C ASN A 248 -2.99 -52.33 37.37
N LYS A 249 -2.70 -53.48 38.00
CA LYS A 249 -3.11 -54.80 37.52
C LYS A 249 -4.64 -54.91 37.43
N THR A 250 -5.13 -55.81 36.58
CA THR A 250 -6.57 -56.05 36.42
C THR A 250 -7.29 -56.48 37.69
N THR A 251 -6.58 -57.09 38.64
CA THR A 251 -7.09 -57.53 39.95
C THR A 251 -7.15 -56.41 41.00
N ASP A 252 -6.58 -55.24 40.72
CA ASP A 252 -6.62 -54.10 41.64
C ASP A 252 -8.04 -53.52 41.74
N PRO A 253 -8.48 -52.98 42.89
CA PRO A 253 -9.78 -52.30 43.00
C PRO A 253 -9.92 -51.09 42.06
N LYS A 254 -8.81 -50.51 41.61
CA LYS A 254 -8.73 -49.38 40.67
C LYS A 254 -7.72 -49.70 39.55
N PRO A 255 -8.04 -50.61 38.61
CA PRO A 255 -7.11 -51.03 37.57
C PRO A 255 -6.63 -49.85 36.72
N LEU A 256 -7.54 -48.95 36.33
CA LEU A 256 -7.21 -47.78 35.51
C LEU A 256 -6.32 -46.74 36.22
N GLY A 257 -6.05 -46.89 37.53
CA GLY A 257 -5.07 -46.08 38.25
C GLY A 257 -3.67 -46.25 37.66
N VAL A 258 -2.79 -45.27 37.86
CA VAL A 258 -1.39 -45.32 37.38
C VAL A 258 -0.44 -45.76 38.49
N ILE A 259 0.61 -46.49 38.12
CA ILE A 259 1.61 -47.02 39.09
C ILE A 259 2.56 -45.96 39.64
N ALA A 260 2.62 -44.80 39.00
CA ALA A 260 3.38 -43.63 39.44
C ALA A 260 2.69 -42.34 38.95
N PRO A 261 2.83 -41.21 39.67
CA PRO A 261 2.23 -39.95 39.27
C PRO A 261 3.07 -39.21 38.22
N ASP A 262 2.39 -38.44 37.37
CA ASP A 262 2.97 -37.45 36.46
C ASP A 262 4.19 -37.97 35.67
N GLY A 263 5.22 -37.12 35.52
CA GLY A 263 6.42 -37.42 34.74
C GLY A 263 7.24 -38.57 35.30
N LYS A 264 7.12 -38.89 36.60
CA LYS A 264 7.81 -40.05 37.20
C LYS A 264 7.40 -41.34 36.51
N LEU A 265 6.13 -41.46 36.12
CA LEU A 265 5.65 -42.60 35.33
C LEU A 265 6.35 -42.67 33.98
N CYS A 266 6.37 -41.55 33.25
CA CYS A 266 6.96 -41.50 31.92
C CYS A 266 8.47 -41.82 31.97
N TYR A 267 9.18 -41.32 32.97
CA TYR A 267 10.62 -41.50 33.11
C TYR A 267 11.05 -42.89 33.59
N THR A 268 10.10 -43.78 33.94
CA THR A 268 10.42 -45.21 34.11
C THR A 268 11.02 -45.81 32.83
N CYS A 269 10.54 -45.36 31.66
CA CYS A 269 11.04 -45.75 30.33
C CYS A 269 11.82 -44.63 29.63
N HIS A 270 11.43 -43.36 29.79
CA HIS A 270 12.02 -42.21 29.09
C HIS A 270 13.22 -41.58 29.82
N LYS A 271 14.12 -42.42 30.36
CA LYS A 271 15.30 -41.97 31.13
C LYS A 271 16.27 -41.11 30.31
N LYS A 272 16.38 -41.40 29.00
CA LYS A 272 17.23 -40.62 28.08
C LYS A 272 16.71 -39.20 27.94
N GLU A 273 15.40 -39.04 27.74
CA GLU A 273 14.75 -37.74 27.66
C GLU A 273 14.86 -36.99 28.99
N GLU A 274 14.63 -37.67 30.12
CA GLU A 274 14.80 -37.09 31.47
C GLU A 274 16.19 -36.47 31.65
N HIS A 275 17.24 -37.19 31.26
CA HIS A 275 18.61 -36.69 31.32
C HIS A 275 18.83 -35.55 30.33
N GLY A 276 18.36 -35.70 29.08
CA GLY A 276 18.51 -34.69 28.03
C GLY A 276 17.75 -33.38 28.28
N PHE A 277 16.77 -33.38 29.19
CA PHE A 277 16.06 -32.16 29.59
C PHE A 277 16.74 -31.39 30.72
N LYS A 278 17.88 -31.86 31.24
CA LYS A 278 18.69 -31.14 32.24
C LYS A 278 19.58 -30.10 31.56
N THR A 279 18.96 -29.05 31.03
CA THR A 279 19.66 -27.93 30.38
C THR A 279 19.44 -26.64 31.17
N ALA A 280 20.15 -25.56 30.83
CA ALA A 280 20.05 -24.27 31.52
C ALA A 280 18.62 -23.68 31.53
N TYR A 281 17.83 -23.88 30.46
CA TYR A 281 16.46 -23.36 30.34
C TYR A 281 15.46 -24.48 30.08
N ARG A 282 14.66 -24.82 31.09
CA ARG A 282 13.60 -25.84 31.03
C ARG A 282 12.22 -25.21 30.89
N HIS A 283 11.36 -25.84 30.10
CA HIS A 283 9.99 -25.40 29.91
C HIS A 283 9.16 -25.85 31.12
N ARG A 284 8.45 -24.93 31.76
CA ARG A 284 7.78 -25.15 33.06
C ARG A 284 6.99 -26.47 33.22
N PRO A 285 6.15 -26.92 32.26
CA PRO A 285 5.48 -28.21 32.34
C PRO A 285 6.43 -29.41 32.50
N ILE A 286 7.67 -29.33 32.00
CA ILE A 286 8.70 -30.36 32.21
C ILE A 286 9.21 -30.33 33.65
N ASP A 287 9.42 -29.14 34.23
CA ASP A 287 9.79 -29.01 35.64
C ASP A 287 8.71 -29.53 36.58
N GLU A 288 7.44 -29.33 36.21
CA GLU A 288 6.28 -29.84 36.95
C GLU A 288 5.98 -31.33 36.65
N GLY A 289 6.70 -31.98 35.73
CA GLY A 289 6.44 -33.36 35.31
C GLY A 289 5.13 -33.56 34.55
N LYS A 290 4.49 -32.50 34.06
CA LYS A 290 3.16 -32.52 33.44
C LYS A 290 3.23 -32.81 31.93
N CYS A 291 3.82 -33.94 31.57
CA CYS A 291 3.95 -34.39 30.17
C CYS A 291 2.58 -34.47 29.47
N THR A 292 1.54 -34.84 30.21
CA THR A 292 0.18 -35.04 29.71
C THR A 292 -0.56 -33.75 29.34
N TYR A 293 0.02 -32.58 29.60
CA TYR A 293 -0.53 -31.30 29.14
C TYR A 293 -0.31 -31.09 27.64
N CYS A 294 0.70 -31.76 27.08
CA CYS A 294 1.05 -31.67 25.67
C CYS A 294 0.91 -33.00 24.94
N HIS A 295 1.17 -34.11 25.63
CA HIS A 295 1.16 -35.46 25.07
C HIS A 295 -0.01 -36.30 25.59
N SER A 296 -0.55 -37.15 24.74
CA SER A 296 -1.41 -38.26 25.15
C SER A 296 -0.54 -39.46 25.52
N PRO A 297 -0.73 -40.08 26.70
CA PRO A 297 0.04 -41.26 27.09
C PRO A 297 -0.36 -42.54 26.32
N HIS A 298 -1.44 -42.49 25.53
CA HIS A 298 -1.98 -43.64 24.81
C HIS A 298 -1.95 -43.44 23.30
N ALA A 299 -2.71 -42.46 22.79
CA ALA A 299 -2.76 -42.17 21.36
C ALA A 299 -3.28 -40.75 21.09
N ALA A 300 -2.93 -40.18 19.94
CA ALA A 300 -3.44 -38.91 19.47
C ALA A 300 -3.49 -38.87 17.93
N ASP A 301 -4.14 -37.88 17.35
CA ASP A 301 -4.17 -37.72 15.88
C ASP A 301 -2.92 -37.01 15.33
N PHE A 302 -2.10 -36.43 16.22
CA PHE A 302 -0.94 -35.63 15.84
C PHE A 302 0.37 -36.38 16.13
N PRO A 303 1.43 -36.12 15.33
CA PRO A 303 2.72 -36.80 15.50
C PRO A 303 3.28 -36.69 16.92
N LYS A 304 4.03 -37.71 17.34
CA LYS A 304 4.60 -37.80 18.69
C LYS A 304 3.55 -37.69 19.79
N VAL A 305 2.38 -38.28 19.53
CA VAL A 305 1.23 -38.33 20.45
C VAL A 305 0.86 -36.98 21.05
N THR A 306 0.96 -35.90 20.29
CA THR A 306 0.63 -34.55 20.79
C THR A 306 -0.89 -34.34 20.81
N LEU A 307 -1.41 -33.58 21.78
CA LEU A 307 -2.85 -33.38 21.96
C LEU A 307 -3.49 -32.46 20.90
N MET A 308 -2.69 -31.60 20.27
CA MET A 308 -3.13 -30.60 19.32
C MET A 308 -2.09 -30.44 18.21
N ASP A 309 -2.49 -29.82 17.09
CA ASP A 309 -1.57 -29.46 16.01
C ASP A 309 -0.45 -28.53 16.49
N LYS A 310 0.70 -28.57 15.80
CA LYS A 310 1.98 -27.90 16.11
C LYS A 310 1.82 -26.53 16.78
N ASN A 311 1.18 -25.59 16.09
CA ASN A 311 1.05 -24.21 16.57
C ASN A 311 -0.07 -24.06 17.60
N VAL A 312 -1.17 -24.79 17.40
CA VAL A 312 -2.36 -24.74 18.26
C VAL A 312 -1.99 -25.20 19.68
N LEU A 313 -1.14 -26.23 19.78
CA LEU A 313 -0.63 -26.74 21.04
C LEU A 313 0.05 -25.66 21.87
N CYS A 314 0.92 -24.86 21.25
CA CYS A 314 1.65 -23.80 21.93
C CYS A 314 0.72 -22.63 22.33
N ILE A 315 -0.14 -22.16 21.43
CA ILE A 315 -1.00 -20.99 21.67
C ILE A 315 -2.14 -21.26 22.67
N ASN A 316 -2.47 -22.53 22.91
CA ASN A 316 -3.45 -22.90 23.94
C ASN A 316 -3.06 -22.33 25.32
N CYS A 317 -1.76 -22.31 25.61
CA CYS A 317 -1.18 -21.66 26.79
C CYS A 317 -0.63 -20.26 26.45
N HIS A 318 0.07 -20.10 25.33
CA HIS A 318 0.66 -18.81 24.89
C HIS A 318 -0.33 -17.98 24.07
N LYS A 319 -1.49 -17.67 24.67
CA LYS A 319 -2.60 -16.99 23.99
C LYS A 319 -2.22 -15.63 23.40
N ASN A 320 -1.29 -14.91 24.03
CA ASN A 320 -0.74 -13.65 23.55
C ASN A 320 0.06 -13.76 22.24
N LYS A 321 0.35 -14.98 21.78
CA LYS A 321 1.00 -15.25 20.49
C LYS A 321 0.03 -15.72 19.41
N ALA A 322 -1.26 -15.88 19.72
CA ALA A 322 -2.24 -16.35 18.74
C ALA A 322 -2.35 -15.42 17.51
N ASP A 323 -2.17 -14.11 17.69
CA ASP A 323 -2.27 -13.14 16.61
C ASP A 323 -1.10 -13.19 15.61
N VAL A 324 0.04 -13.77 16.01
CA VAL A 324 1.17 -14.00 15.10
C VAL A 324 0.73 -14.80 13.88
N LEU A 325 -0.12 -15.82 14.08
CA LEU A 325 -0.59 -16.70 13.01
C LEU A 325 -1.50 -16.00 12.00
N LYS A 326 -1.96 -14.78 12.32
CA LYS A 326 -2.82 -13.96 11.45
C LYS A 326 -2.05 -12.86 10.72
N MET A 327 -0.75 -12.72 10.96
CA MET A 327 0.08 -11.68 10.36
C MET A 327 0.21 -11.87 8.84
N SER A 328 0.18 -10.78 8.08
CA SER A 328 0.27 -10.84 6.62
C SER A 328 1.62 -11.37 6.12
N SER A 329 2.72 -11.00 6.78
CA SER A 329 4.06 -11.55 6.53
C SER A 329 4.47 -12.46 7.70
N LEU A 330 3.87 -13.65 7.75
CA LEU A 330 4.26 -14.70 8.70
C LEU A 330 5.60 -15.34 8.29
N HIS A 331 6.48 -15.60 9.25
CA HIS A 331 7.74 -16.29 8.96
C HIS A 331 7.48 -17.74 8.53
N ALA A 332 7.94 -18.11 7.34
CA ALA A 332 7.64 -19.40 6.70
C ALA A 332 7.86 -20.65 7.59
N PRO A 333 8.95 -20.77 8.39
CA PRO A 333 9.13 -21.91 9.27
C PRO A 333 8.00 -22.12 10.29
N ILE A 334 7.32 -21.05 10.72
CA ILE A 334 6.17 -21.15 11.63
C ILE A 334 4.96 -21.74 10.92
N LYS A 335 4.76 -21.43 9.64
CA LYS A 335 3.68 -22.02 8.85
C LYS A 335 3.91 -23.51 8.62
N ASP A 336 5.14 -23.91 8.31
CA ASP A 336 5.44 -25.28 7.86
C ASP A 336 5.76 -26.24 9.02
N LYS A 337 6.62 -25.80 9.94
CA LYS A 337 7.17 -26.61 11.05
C LYS A 337 6.67 -26.18 12.42
N GLY A 338 5.94 -25.07 12.50
CA GLY A 338 5.37 -24.53 13.72
C GLY A 338 6.38 -23.82 14.62
N CYS A 339 5.97 -23.44 15.83
CA CYS A 339 6.85 -22.79 16.83
C CYS A 339 8.11 -23.61 17.11
N ALA A 340 7.98 -24.94 17.05
CA ALA A 340 9.08 -25.89 17.26
C ALA A 340 10.12 -25.90 16.12
N ALA A 341 9.98 -25.09 15.07
CA ALA A 341 11.07 -24.91 14.10
C ALA A 341 12.30 -24.28 14.77
N CYS A 342 12.06 -23.22 15.55
CA CYS A 342 13.11 -22.43 16.21
C CYS A 342 13.17 -22.68 17.71
N HIS A 343 12.03 -22.97 18.35
CA HIS A 343 11.97 -23.26 19.79
C HIS A 343 12.07 -24.77 20.06
N ASN A 344 12.67 -25.13 21.18
CA ASN A 344 12.58 -26.46 21.76
C ASN A 344 11.44 -26.45 22.80
N PRO A 345 10.36 -27.23 22.60
CA PRO A 345 9.21 -27.21 23.50
C PRO A 345 9.47 -27.83 24.88
N HIS A 346 10.64 -28.46 25.08
CA HIS A 346 10.99 -29.11 26.35
C HIS A 346 12.08 -28.34 27.11
N ALA A 347 13.27 -28.22 26.53
CA ALA A 347 14.41 -27.61 27.20
C ALA A 347 15.48 -27.18 26.17
N SER A 348 16.25 -26.14 26.48
CA SER A 348 17.39 -25.71 25.66
C SER A 348 18.50 -25.12 26.52
N GLU A 349 19.71 -25.10 25.98
CA GLU A 349 20.82 -24.32 26.53
C GLU A 349 20.70 -22.82 26.22
N ASN A 350 19.83 -22.44 25.28
CA ASN A 350 19.66 -21.04 24.88
C ASN A 350 18.41 -20.43 25.50
N GLN A 351 18.50 -19.15 25.86
CA GLN A 351 17.37 -18.34 26.33
C GLN A 351 16.17 -18.41 25.38
N TYR A 352 14.97 -18.33 25.95
CA TYR A 352 13.69 -18.47 25.24
C TYR A 352 13.53 -19.82 24.53
N TYR A 353 14.26 -20.84 24.99
CA TYR A 353 14.19 -22.20 24.46
C TYR A 353 14.62 -22.30 22.99
N LEU A 354 15.48 -21.40 22.50
CA LEU A 354 15.88 -21.44 21.09
C LEU A 354 16.78 -22.64 20.81
N LYS A 355 16.68 -23.25 19.62
CA LYS A 355 17.55 -24.39 19.23
C LYS A 355 19.00 -24.00 18.94
N ALA A 356 19.27 -22.71 18.80
CA ALA A 356 20.59 -22.13 18.64
C ALA A 356 20.61 -20.76 19.34
N SER A 357 21.79 -20.15 19.46
CA SER A 357 21.93 -18.82 20.06
C SER A 357 21.13 -17.77 19.27
N LYS A 358 20.75 -16.67 19.93
CA LYS A 358 19.95 -15.59 19.30
C LYS A 358 20.59 -15.03 18.02
N SER A 359 21.92 -14.94 17.98
CA SER A 359 22.66 -14.44 16.81
C SER A 359 22.76 -15.47 15.68
N ARG A 360 22.77 -16.77 16.01
CA ARG A 360 23.02 -17.85 15.01
C ARG A 360 21.75 -18.53 14.53
N ILE A 361 20.65 -18.48 15.28
CA ILE A 361 19.38 -19.15 14.90
C ILE A 361 18.85 -18.71 13.53
N CYS A 362 19.08 -17.45 13.14
CA CYS A 362 18.70 -16.97 11.81
C CYS A 362 19.55 -17.62 10.72
N LEU A 363 20.86 -17.76 10.95
CA LEU A 363 21.85 -18.26 10.00
C LEU A 363 21.71 -19.78 9.76
N THR A 364 21.02 -20.52 10.64
CA THR A 364 20.73 -21.95 10.39
C THR A 364 19.85 -22.18 9.17
N CYS A 365 19.16 -21.14 8.69
CA CYS A 365 18.37 -21.19 7.45
C CYS A 365 18.74 -20.07 6.47
N HIS A 366 19.19 -18.91 6.96
CA HIS A 366 19.65 -17.79 6.14
C HIS A 366 21.17 -17.79 5.97
N SER A 367 21.75 -18.94 5.61
CA SER A 367 23.21 -19.13 5.49
C SER A 367 23.86 -18.17 4.48
N ASN A 368 23.14 -17.76 3.45
CA ASN A 368 23.64 -16.78 2.47
C ASN A 368 24.05 -15.45 3.12
N MET A 369 23.46 -15.09 4.26
CA MET A 369 23.78 -13.84 4.97
C MET A 369 25.16 -13.88 5.64
N GLU A 370 25.77 -15.05 5.81
CA GLU A 370 27.12 -15.15 6.35
C GLU A 370 28.14 -14.45 5.43
N LYS A 371 27.92 -14.48 4.11
CA LYS A 371 28.73 -13.74 3.15
C LYS A 371 28.51 -12.23 3.28
N ASP A 372 27.26 -11.82 3.39
CA ASP A 372 26.88 -10.40 3.55
C ASP A 372 27.51 -9.78 4.82
N LEU A 373 27.71 -10.58 5.88
CA LEU A 373 28.38 -10.15 7.12
C LEU A 373 29.88 -9.91 6.94
N MET A 374 30.50 -10.49 5.92
CA MET A 374 31.91 -10.35 5.60
C MET A 374 32.19 -9.26 4.56
N GLU A 375 31.15 -8.57 4.08
CA GLU A 375 31.29 -7.46 3.14
C GLU A 375 32.05 -6.27 3.74
N GLN A 376 32.66 -5.45 2.88
CA GLN A 376 33.51 -4.34 3.31
C GLN A 376 32.76 -3.30 4.14
N PHE A 377 31.54 -2.94 3.74
CA PHE A 377 30.71 -1.97 4.46
C PHE A 377 29.46 -2.67 4.98
N THR A 378 29.47 -3.00 6.26
CA THR A 378 28.34 -3.59 6.97
C THR A 378 27.64 -2.54 7.82
N HIS A 379 26.32 -2.62 7.86
CA HIS A 379 25.49 -1.81 8.74
C HIS A 379 25.62 -2.36 10.16
N GLU A 380 25.93 -1.50 11.14
CA GLU A 380 26.33 -1.91 12.49
C GLU A 380 25.38 -2.92 13.18
N PRO A 381 24.03 -2.74 13.18
CA PRO A 381 23.14 -3.73 13.79
C PRO A 381 23.20 -5.09 13.08
N PHE A 382 23.45 -5.09 11.77
CA PHE A 382 23.61 -6.30 10.99
C PHE A 382 24.95 -6.98 11.30
N ALA A 383 26.06 -6.23 11.35
CA ALA A 383 27.38 -6.74 11.71
C ALA A 383 27.40 -7.43 13.08
N LYS A 384 26.58 -6.96 14.03
CA LYS A 384 26.41 -7.56 15.36
C LYS A 384 25.40 -8.72 15.40
N ALA A 385 24.88 -9.15 14.24
CA ALA A 385 23.82 -10.15 14.10
C ALA A 385 22.55 -9.83 14.92
N GLU A 386 22.23 -8.54 15.09
CA GLU A 386 21.04 -8.08 15.83
C GLU A 386 19.79 -8.02 14.93
N CYS A 387 19.52 -9.10 14.19
CA CYS A 387 18.46 -9.17 13.16
C CYS A 387 17.09 -8.70 13.69
N ILE A 388 16.79 -9.05 14.94
CA ILE A 388 15.53 -8.74 15.60
C ILE A 388 15.39 -7.27 16.03
N ARG A 389 16.37 -6.40 15.77
CA ARG A 389 16.19 -4.95 15.96
C ARG A 389 15.32 -4.36 14.85
N CYS A 390 15.46 -4.88 13.64
CA CYS A 390 14.72 -4.46 12.46
C CYS A 390 13.57 -5.42 12.12
N HIS A 391 13.81 -6.73 12.28
CA HIS A 391 12.84 -7.77 11.95
C HIS A 391 12.06 -8.28 13.17
N ASP A 392 10.84 -8.75 12.93
CA ASP A 392 10.13 -9.63 13.83
C ASP A 392 10.38 -11.08 13.40
N ALA A 393 11.00 -11.88 14.27
CA ALA A 393 11.39 -13.25 13.97
C ALA A 393 10.19 -14.21 13.79
N HIS A 394 9.00 -13.82 14.28
CA HIS A 394 7.79 -14.61 14.09
C HIS A 394 6.98 -14.13 12.87
N GLY A 395 6.95 -12.83 12.64
CA GLY A 395 6.26 -12.23 11.51
C GLY A 395 5.67 -10.87 11.84
N SER A 396 5.31 -10.12 10.82
CA SER A 396 4.69 -8.80 10.98
C SER A 396 3.71 -8.51 9.85
N ASN A 397 2.98 -7.40 9.97
CA ASN A 397 2.14 -6.90 8.87
C ASN A 397 2.93 -6.05 7.85
N ASN A 398 4.25 -5.91 8.03
CA ASN A 398 5.11 -5.19 7.10
C ASN A 398 5.87 -6.16 6.19
N PRO A 399 6.17 -5.77 4.93
CA PRO A 399 6.98 -6.58 4.04
C PRO A 399 8.32 -6.98 4.66
N LYS A 400 8.79 -8.17 4.30
CA LYS A 400 10.06 -8.77 4.81
C LYS A 400 10.11 -8.85 6.34
N MET A 401 8.94 -8.91 7.00
CA MET A 401 8.81 -9.08 8.45
C MET A 401 9.50 -7.98 9.25
N THR A 402 9.52 -6.76 8.73
CA THR A 402 10.07 -5.61 9.46
C THR A 402 9.14 -5.22 10.61
N LYS A 403 9.67 -4.78 11.75
CA LYS A 403 8.87 -4.42 12.93
C LYS A 403 7.92 -3.25 12.66
N THR A 404 8.37 -2.31 11.82
CA THR A 404 7.60 -1.16 11.36
C THR A 404 7.78 -1.03 9.85
N ALA A 405 6.92 -0.24 9.20
CA ALA A 405 7.11 0.10 7.80
C ALA A 405 8.54 0.66 7.57
N LEU A 406 9.19 0.20 6.50
CA LEU A 406 10.60 0.48 6.23
C LEU A 406 10.91 1.98 6.16
N ASN A 407 9.98 2.76 5.60
CA ASN A 407 10.04 4.22 5.53
C ASN A 407 10.13 4.93 6.89
N ASN A 408 9.72 4.27 7.98
CA ASN A 408 9.81 4.78 9.35
C ASN A 408 10.92 4.10 10.15
N LEU A 409 11.29 2.87 9.76
CA LEU A 409 12.24 2.06 10.51
C LEU A 409 13.62 2.73 10.61
N CYS A 410 14.16 3.25 9.51
CA CYS A 410 15.48 3.88 9.47
C CYS A 410 15.57 5.04 10.48
N TYR A 411 14.53 5.88 10.53
CA TYR A 411 14.48 7.04 11.41
C TYR A 411 14.19 6.73 12.88
N SER A 412 13.92 5.47 13.24
CA SER A 412 13.91 5.08 14.65
C SER A 412 15.30 5.24 15.30
N CYS A 413 16.36 5.06 14.50
CA CYS A 413 17.76 5.23 14.91
C CYS A 413 18.41 6.47 14.26
N HIS A 414 18.21 6.71 12.96
CA HIS A 414 18.83 7.81 12.19
C HIS A 414 18.10 9.16 12.36
N LYS A 415 17.82 9.56 13.60
CA LYS A 415 17.09 10.80 13.90
C LYS A 415 17.86 12.06 13.51
N LYS A 416 19.19 12.01 13.56
CA LYS A 416 20.05 13.15 13.18
C LYS A 416 19.93 13.44 11.70
N GLU A 417 19.99 12.40 10.86
CA GLU A 417 19.82 12.47 9.42
C GLU A 417 18.42 12.97 9.05
N LYS A 418 17.38 12.48 9.74
CA LYS A 418 16.00 12.98 9.57
C LYS A 418 15.92 14.50 9.68
N ASN A 419 16.55 15.06 10.71
CA ASN A 419 16.56 16.50 10.95
C ASN A 419 17.44 17.23 9.92
N LYS A 420 18.59 16.65 9.56
CA LYS A 420 19.49 17.21 8.54
C LYS A 420 18.83 17.31 7.16
N PHE A 421 17.96 16.37 6.81
CA PHE A 421 17.25 16.32 5.53
C PHE A 421 15.98 17.19 5.51
N HIS A 422 15.63 17.83 6.62
CA HIS A 422 14.55 18.81 6.64
C HIS A 422 15.05 20.15 6.07
N LYS A 423 15.12 20.20 4.74
CA LYS A 423 15.63 21.33 3.96
C LYS A 423 14.59 21.80 2.94
N THR A 424 14.83 22.97 2.36
CA THR A 424 13.91 23.57 1.37
C THR A 424 13.70 22.65 0.16
N TYR A 425 14.76 22.04 -0.35
CA TYR A 425 14.73 21.12 -1.49
C TYR A 425 15.21 19.74 -1.05
N VAL A 426 14.31 18.76 -1.08
CA VAL A 426 14.60 17.38 -0.69
C VAL A 426 14.49 16.49 -1.91
N HIS A 427 15.49 15.64 -2.13
CA HIS A 427 15.53 14.70 -3.23
C HIS A 427 14.38 13.69 -3.10
N THR A 428 13.70 13.39 -4.22
CA THR A 428 12.44 12.63 -4.24
C THR A 428 12.48 11.32 -3.44
N PRO A 429 13.50 10.45 -3.58
CA PRO A 429 13.58 9.21 -2.78
C PRO A 429 13.63 9.47 -1.27
N VAL A 430 14.33 10.54 -0.84
CA VAL A 430 14.43 10.92 0.57
C VAL A 430 13.11 11.49 1.08
N SER A 431 12.46 12.36 0.29
CA SER A 431 11.14 12.93 0.62
C SER A 431 10.08 11.83 0.78
N LYS A 432 10.14 10.78 -0.06
CA LYS A 432 9.27 9.61 0.02
C LYS A 432 9.72 8.57 1.06
N ARG A 433 10.88 8.79 1.70
CA ARG A 433 11.51 7.89 2.69
C ARG A 433 11.83 6.50 2.11
N GLU A 434 12.15 6.44 0.83
CA GLU A 434 12.54 5.24 0.09
C GLU A 434 14.06 5.00 0.24
N CYS A 435 14.56 5.04 1.47
CA CYS A 435 16.01 4.94 1.76
C CYS A 435 16.65 3.70 1.11
N SER A 436 15.89 2.61 1.07
CA SER A 436 16.33 1.33 0.51
C SER A 436 16.38 1.27 -1.02
N SER A 437 16.02 2.34 -1.74
CA SER A 437 16.19 2.41 -3.20
C SER A 437 17.65 2.68 -3.58
N CYS A 438 18.36 3.45 -2.74
CA CYS A 438 19.77 3.76 -2.91
C CYS A 438 20.66 2.98 -1.93
N HIS A 439 20.19 2.76 -0.69
CA HIS A 439 20.94 2.03 0.34
C HIS A 439 20.51 0.56 0.48
N SER A 440 21.46 -0.30 0.79
CA SER A 440 21.30 -1.68 1.21
C SER A 440 21.22 -1.73 2.74
N PRO A 441 20.09 -2.15 3.36
CA PRO A 441 19.92 -2.08 4.81
C PRO A 441 20.87 -2.95 5.65
N HIS A 442 21.60 -3.88 5.01
CA HIS A 442 22.48 -4.84 5.68
C HIS A 442 23.95 -4.56 5.39
N SER A 443 24.36 -4.66 4.14
CA SER A 443 25.75 -4.44 3.75
C SER A 443 25.89 -4.15 2.26
N SER A 444 27.07 -3.65 1.88
CA SER A 444 27.47 -3.45 0.50
C SER A 444 28.99 -3.40 0.36
N ILE A 445 29.47 -3.66 -0.86
CA ILE A 445 30.83 -3.33 -1.30
C ILE A 445 31.05 -1.82 -1.49
N TYR A 446 29.97 -1.03 -1.58
CA TYR A 446 30.05 0.42 -1.79
C TYR A 446 29.89 1.18 -0.47
N LYS A 447 30.77 2.17 -0.24
CA LYS A 447 30.77 3.04 0.94
C LYS A 447 29.38 3.65 1.18
N GLY A 448 28.97 3.73 2.45
CA GLY A 448 27.64 4.23 2.80
C GLY A 448 26.53 3.22 2.47
N ILE A 449 26.87 1.92 2.43
CA ILE A 449 25.95 0.81 2.14
C ILE A 449 25.14 1.02 0.87
N LEU A 450 25.73 1.57 -0.19
CA LEU A 450 25.01 1.89 -1.43
C LEU A 450 24.72 0.64 -2.26
N ARG A 451 23.60 0.56 -2.97
CA ARG A 451 23.24 -0.61 -3.79
C ARG A 451 24.07 -0.78 -5.06
N SER A 452 24.65 0.30 -5.57
CA SER A 452 25.59 0.27 -6.69
C SER A 452 26.58 1.43 -6.55
N SER A 453 27.47 1.60 -7.52
CA SER A 453 28.37 2.75 -7.52
C SER A 453 27.56 4.07 -7.57
N PRO A 454 28.05 5.17 -6.96
CA PRO A 454 27.31 6.43 -6.90
C PRO A 454 26.79 6.91 -8.25
N VAL A 455 27.64 6.84 -9.28
CA VAL A 455 27.28 7.21 -10.66
C VAL A 455 26.14 6.35 -11.20
N GLN A 456 26.23 5.02 -11.03
CA GLN A 456 25.22 4.12 -11.58
C GLN A 456 23.87 4.27 -10.86
N LEU A 457 23.89 4.59 -9.55
CA LEU A 457 22.69 4.93 -8.80
C LEU A 457 22.01 6.16 -9.41
N CYS A 458 22.74 7.24 -9.65
CA CYS A 458 22.18 8.44 -10.28
C CYS A 458 21.62 8.12 -11.68
N ILE A 459 22.38 7.43 -12.53
CA ILE A 459 21.97 7.10 -13.91
C ILE A 459 20.71 6.23 -13.94
N SER A 460 20.49 5.36 -12.95
CA SER A 460 19.31 4.50 -12.91
C SER A 460 17.99 5.26 -12.98
N CYS A 461 17.96 6.50 -12.49
CA CYS A 461 16.80 7.39 -12.51
C CYS A 461 16.99 8.58 -13.46
N HIS A 462 18.21 9.11 -13.58
CA HIS A 462 18.55 10.29 -14.40
C HIS A 462 19.05 9.94 -15.81
N LYS A 463 18.78 8.73 -16.31
CA LYS A 463 19.28 8.21 -17.60
C LYS A 463 19.08 9.18 -18.77
N ASN A 464 17.93 9.86 -18.82
CA ASN A 464 17.59 10.79 -19.92
C ASN A 464 18.58 11.94 -20.04
N MET A 465 19.24 12.33 -18.96
CA MET A 465 20.29 13.37 -18.99
C MET A 465 21.54 12.92 -19.76
N PHE A 466 21.72 11.61 -19.99
CA PHE A 466 22.90 11.03 -20.64
C PHE A 466 22.64 10.55 -22.07
N LEU A 467 21.39 10.52 -22.53
CA LEU A 467 21.02 9.95 -23.83
C LEU A 467 21.23 10.90 -25.02
N GLU A 468 21.41 12.20 -24.77
CA GLU A 468 21.44 13.23 -25.84
C GLU A 468 22.79 13.93 -26.02
N ILE A 469 23.88 13.33 -25.55
CA ILE A 469 25.17 14.01 -25.45
C ILE A 469 26.21 13.35 -26.36
N ASP A 470 26.44 13.97 -27.52
CA ASP A 470 27.50 13.60 -28.45
C ASP A 470 28.32 14.86 -28.79
N GLY A 471 29.51 15.01 -28.19
CA GLY A 471 30.50 16.04 -28.54
C GLY A 471 30.38 17.45 -27.94
N LYS A 472 31.54 18.14 -27.93
CA LYS A 472 31.97 19.55 -27.65
C LYS A 472 31.25 20.46 -26.63
N GLY A 473 29.99 20.22 -26.26
CA GLY A 473 29.18 21.05 -25.36
C GLY A 473 28.88 20.39 -24.01
N VAL A 474 29.83 19.65 -23.44
CA VAL A 474 29.68 18.98 -22.14
C VAL A 474 30.54 19.65 -21.09
N HIS A 475 29.94 19.99 -19.97
CA HIS A 475 30.64 20.55 -18.82
C HIS A 475 31.53 19.48 -18.19
N PRO A 476 32.84 19.73 -17.98
CA PRO A 476 33.77 18.69 -17.52
C PRO A 476 33.33 17.93 -16.26
N PRO A 477 32.83 18.58 -15.18
CA PRO A 477 32.32 17.85 -14.01
C PRO A 477 31.21 16.85 -14.33
N PHE A 478 30.35 17.16 -15.30
CA PHE A 478 29.28 16.28 -15.75
C PHE A 478 29.80 15.13 -16.61
N ARG A 479 30.72 15.42 -17.55
CA ARG A 479 31.41 14.39 -18.36
C ARG A 479 32.14 13.38 -17.48
N ASP A 480 32.81 13.90 -16.45
CA ASP A 480 33.63 13.13 -15.53
C ASP A 480 32.78 12.50 -14.40
N LYS A 481 31.44 12.67 -14.45
CA LYS A 481 30.44 12.05 -13.56
C LYS A 481 30.62 12.38 -12.08
N THR A 482 31.12 13.57 -11.79
CA THR A 482 31.36 14.10 -10.43
C THR A 482 30.13 14.83 -9.89
N CYS A 483 28.97 14.17 -9.90
CA CYS A 483 27.68 14.78 -9.55
C CYS A 483 27.68 15.42 -8.15
N GLU A 484 28.32 14.75 -7.18
CA GLU A 484 28.37 15.16 -5.77
C GLU A 484 29.25 16.39 -5.52
N ALA A 485 30.07 16.80 -6.50
CA ALA A 485 30.81 18.06 -6.40
C ALA A 485 29.88 19.28 -6.41
N CYS A 486 28.69 19.12 -7.02
CA CYS A 486 27.71 20.18 -7.19
C CYS A 486 26.39 19.90 -6.48
N HIS A 487 25.96 18.63 -6.43
CA HIS A 487 24.66 18.24 -5.89
C HIS A 487 24.77 17.48 -4.57
N ASP A 488 23.87 17.78 -3.63
CA ASP A 488 23.65 16.91 -2.47
C ASP A 488 22.64 15.81 -2.88
N PRO A 489 22.97 14.52 -2.75
CA PRO A 489 22.09 13.44 -3.19
C PRO A 489 20.83 13.27 -2.30
N HIS A 490 20.75 13.99 -1.19
CA HIS A 490 19.65 13.90 -0.24
C HIS A 490 18.82 15.18 -0.17
N ALA A 491 19.42 16.30 0.22
CA ALA A 491 18.68 17.52 0.53
C ALA A 491 19.58 18.75 0.64
N SER A 492 19.06 19.91 0.25
CA SER A 492 19.74 21.20 0.36
C SER A 492 18.76 22.36 0.49
N ASP A 493 19.22 23.49 1.01
CA ASP A 493 18.46 24.74 1.03
C ASP A 493 18.54 25.49 -0.31
N TYR A 494 19.37 25.02 -1.24
CA TYR A 494 19.61 25.67 -2.53
C TYR A 494 18.87 24.97 -3.68
N ALA A 495 18.32 25.77 -4.60
CA ALA A 495 17.57 25.28 -5.75
C ALA A 495 18.42 24.33 -6.62
N GLY A 496 17.80 23.24 -7.08
CA GLY A 496 18.52 22.17 -7.80
C GLY A 496 19.30 21.23 -6.87
N ILE A 497 19.07 21.32 -5.55
CA ILE A 497 19.71 20.50 -4.52
C ILE A 497 21.24 20.60 -4.59
N THR A 498 21.75 21.83 -4.72
CA THR A 498 23.20 22.06 -4.83
C THR A 498 23.87 22.07 -3.46
N VAL A 499 25.17 21.79 -3.38
CA VAL A 499 25.93 21.76 -2.10
C VAL A 499 26.23 23.16 -1.54
N SER A 500 26.12 24.21 -2.35
CA SER A 500 26.29 25.62 -1.98
C SER A 500 25.44 26.53 -2.88
N PRO A 501 25.31 27.85 -2.59
CA PRO A 501 24.65 28.79 -3.49
C PRO A 501 25.29 28.76 -4.88
N MET A 502 24.49 28.97 -5.94
CA MET A 502 24.91 28.81 -7.34
C MET A 502 26.17 29.63 -7.68
N THR A 503 26.20 30.90 -7.27
CA THR A 503 27.33 31.82 -7.50
C THR A 503 28.64 31.28 -6.92
N GLU A 504 28.60 30.91 -5.63
CA GLU A 504 29.76 30.36 -4.93
C GLU A 504 30.18 29.02 -5.54
N LEU A 505 29.20 28.18 -5.91
CA LEU A 505 29.45 26.89 -6.52
C LEU A 505 30.23 27.01 -7.83
N CYS A 506 29.80 27.91 -8.72
CA CYS A 506 30.48 28.15 -9.99
C CYS A 506 31.88 28.72 -9.77
N PHE A 507 32.03 29.71 -8.89
CA PHE A 507 33.30 30.39 -8.67
C PHE A 507 34.35 29.58 -7.92
N LYS A 508 33.98 28.48 -7.24
CA LYS A 508 34.95 27.50 -6.73
C LYS A 508 35.93 27.04 -7.82
N CYS A 509 35.44 26.85 -9.05
CA CYS A 509 36.26 26.47 -10.20
C CYS A 509 36.50 27.63 -11.18
N HIS A 510 35.56 28.55 -11.33
CA HIS A 510 35.63 29.67 -12.29
C HIS A 510 36.15 30.98 -11.67
N LYS A 511 37.23 30.92 -10.87
CA LYS A 511 37.81 32.07 -10.16
C LYS A 511 38.26 33.21 -11.08
N ASP A 512 38.78 32.89 -12.26
CA ASP A 512 39.18 33.90 -13.25
C ASP A 512 37.98 34.77 -13.69
N MET A 513 36.82 34.15 -13.88
CA MET A 513 35.59 34.87 -14.21
C MET A 513 35.12 35.75 -13.04
N GLU A 514 35.17 35.22 -11.82
CA GLU A 514 34.84 35.99 -10.61
C GLU A 514 35.69 37.26 -10.50
N ASN A 515 37.00 37.12 -10.67
CA ASN A 515 37.94 38.23 -10.59
C ASN A 515 37.69 39.27 -11.68
N LYS A 516 37.44 38.84 -12.93
CA LYS A 516 37.18 39.75 -14.06
C LYS A 516 35.86 40.49 -13.92
N ILE A 517 34.81 39.85 -13.42
CA ILE A 517 33.53 40.51 -13.11
C ILE A 517 33.77 41.57 -12.03
N LYS A 518 34.40 41.20 -10.89
CA LYS A 518 34.66 42.12 -9.78
C LYS A 518 35.52 43.32 -10.18
N ALA A 519 36.52 43.11 -11.04
CA ALA A 519 37.43 44.17 -11.49
C ALA A 519 36.83 45.12 -12.54
N SER A 520 35.65 44.81 -13.09
CA SER A 520 35.04 45.60 -14.17
C SER A 520 34.07 46.65 -13.64
N SER A 521 34.11 47.84 -14.25
CA SER A 521 33.24 48.98 -13.93
C SER A 521 31.80 48.78 -14.40
N ASN A 522 31.59 48.06 -15.50
CA ASN A 522 30.27 47.74 -16.02
C ASN A 522 30.08 46.22 -16.01
N ARG A 523 29.04 45.77 -15.30
CA ARG A 523 28.76 44.35 -15.11
C ARG A 523 27.36 44.05 -15.61
N HIS A 524 27.21 42.92 -16.28
CA HIS A 524 25.90 42.45 -16.71
C HIS A 524 25.15 41.94 -15.49
N ALA A 525 23.96 42.49 -15.21
CA ALA A 525 23.22 42.18 -13.98
C ALA A 525 22.98 40.67 -13.76
N PRO A 526 22.65 39.83 -14.77
CA PRO A 526 22.59 38.38 -14.58
C PRO A 526 23.92 37.75 -14.13
N ALA A 527 25.06 38.23 -14.66
CA ALA A 527 26.38 37.72 -14.28
C ALA A 527 26.79 38.19 -12.87
N GLU A 528 26.54 39.47 -12.54
CA GLU A 528 26.81 40.03 -11.21
C GLU A 528 25.98 39.34 -10.12
N ASN A 529 24.72 39.01 -10.41
CA ASN A 529 23.84 38.31 -9.49
C ASN A 529 24.01 36.78 -9.53
N GLY A 530 25.02 36.26 -10.25
CA GLY A 530 25.32 34.83 -10.33
C GLY A 530 24.21 33.96 -10.94
N LYS A 531 23.38 34.54 -11.82
CA LYS A 531 22.35 33.84 -12.60
C LYS A 531 22.97 33.13 -13.81
N CYS A 532 24.07 32.42 -13.61
CA CYS A 532 24.84 31.75 -14.67
C CYS A 532 23.95 30.80 -15.48
N THR A 533 23.06 30.08 -14.80
CA THR A 533 22.16 29.08 -15.39
C THR A 533 20.98 29.67 -16.16
N ALA A 534 20.82 30.99 -16.19
CA ALA A 534 19.85 31.64 -17.07
C ALA A 534 20.30 31.63 -18.54
N CYS A 535 21.62 31.49 -18.78
CA CYS A 535 22.19 31.47 -20.13
C CYS A 535 23.02 30.21 -20.39
N HIS A 536 23.63 29.62 -19.35
CA HIS A 536 24.49 28.44 -19.48
C HIS A 536 23.85 27.17 -18.90
N SER A 537 23.93 26.06 -19.62
CA SER A 537 23.67 24.72 -19.08
C SER A 537 24.82 24.31 -18.15
N PRO A 538 24.57 23.95 -16.89
CA PRO A 538 25.61 23.45 -15.99
C PRO A 538 26.05 22.01 -16.30
N HIS A 539 25.41 21.34 -17.27
CA HIS A 539 25.64 19.94 -17.61
C HIS A 539 26.10 19.78 -19.05
N ALA A 540 25.17 19.86 -19.99
CA ALA A 540 25.46 19.70 -21.40
C ALA A 540 24.43 20.44 -22.26
N THR A 541 24.85 20.78 -23.46
CA THR A 541 24.02 21.35 -24.53
C THR A 541 24.72 21.07 -25.86
N LYS A 542 23.99 21.17 -26.97
CA LYS A 542 24.57 21.07 -28.31
C LYS A 542 25.32 22.34 -28.72
N LEU A 543 25.21 23.43 -27.95
CA LEU A 543 25.82 24.71 -28.25
C LEU A 543 27.18 24.89 -27.56
N ASN A 544 28.09 25.58 -28.25
CA ASN A 544 29.39 25.95 -27.69
C ASN A 544 29.25 26.81 -26.42
N LYS A 545 30.25 26.74 -25.54
CA LYS A 545 30.30 27.49 -24.27
C LYS A 545 29.08 27.25 -23.37
N LEU A 546 28.45 26.08 -23.54
CA LEU A 546 27.31 25.63 -22.76
C LEU A 546 26.06 26.52 -22.87
N LEU A 547 25.85 27.25 -23.96
CA LEU A 547 24.68 28.11 -24.09
C LEU A 547 23.34 27.32 -24.18
N LEU A 548 22.30 27.83 -23.52
CA LEU A 548 20.96 27.22 -23.55
C LEU A 548 20.27 27.37 -24.90
N THR A 549 20.47 28.52 -25.56
CA THR A 549 20.04 28.77 -26.94
C THR A 549 21.04 29.69 -27.64
N ARG A 550 20.81 30.02 -28.90
CA ARG A 550 21.69 30.88 -29.70
C ARG A 550 21.70 32.33 -29.12
N PRO A 551 22.81 33.08 -29.29
CA PRO A 551 22.97 34.40 -28.68
C PRO A 551 21.84 35.40 -28.96
N LYS A 552 21.32 35.46 -30.20
CA LYS A 552 20.22 36.33 -30.58
C LYS A 552 18.99 36.09 -29.70
N GLU A 553 18.56 34.84 -29.61
CA GLU A 553 17.40 34.41 -28.85
C GLU A 553 17.62 34.59 -27.34
N LEU A 554 18.83 34.31 -26.84
CA LEU A 554 19.19 34.53 -25.43
C LEU A 554 19.09 36.00 -25.03
N CYS A 555 19.71 36.89 -25.81
CA CYS A 555 19.71 38.32 -25.51
C CYS A 555 18.30 38.90 -25.60
N LEU A 556 17.56 38.57 -26.66
CA LEU A 556 16.22 39.11 -26.88
C LEU A 556 15.16 38.56 -25.91
N ALA A 557 15.40 37.43 -25.25
CA ALA A 557 14.52 36.93 -24.18
C ALA A 557 14.40 37.90 -22.98
N CYS A 558 15.36 38.80 -22.78
CA CYS A 558 15.31 39.83 -21.75
C CYS A 558 15.38 41.26 -22.31
N HIS A 559 15.93 41.43 -23.52
CA HIS A 559 16.11 42.71 -24.18
C HIS A 559 15.14 42.92 -25.36
N GLU A 560 13.91 42.43 -25.25
CA GLU A 560 12.86 42.57 -26.29
C GLU A 560 12.67 44.03 -26.73
N LYS A 561 12.81 44.97 -25.79
CA LYS A 561 12.65 46.42 -26.00
C LYS A 561 13.78 47.07 -26.79
N ILE A 562 14.79 46.33 -27.23
CA ILE A 562 15.81 46.86 -28.16
C ILE A 562 15.29 46.83 -29.61
N VAL A 563 14.31 45.97 -29.89
CA VAL A 563 13.62 45.87 -31.18
C VAL A 563 12.25 46.53 -31.04
N THR A 564 12.22 47.86 -30.90
CA THR A 564 11.01 48.62 -30.54
C THR A 564 10.00 48.84 -31.66
N THR A 565 10.27 48.38 -32.89
CA THR A 565 9.46 48.70 -34.06
C THR A 565 9.24 47.48 -34.96
N THR A 566 8.14 47.45 -35.70
CA THR A 566 7.91 46.49 -36.79
C THR A 566 8.74 46.80 -38.05
N ALA A 567 9.44 47.94 -38.07
CA ALA A 567 10.33 48.34 -39.15
C ALA A 567 11.54 47.41 -39.26
N ARG A 568 11.67 46.77 -40.43
CA ARG A 568 12.66 45.74 -40.75
C ARG A 568 14.03 46.29 -41.18
N LYS A 569 14.53 47.40 -40.62
CA LYS A 569 15.90 47.84 -40.89
C LYS A 569 16.62 48.39 -39.66
N GLY A 570 17.62 47.65 -39.19
CA GLY A 570 18.54 48.02 -38.11
C GLY A 570 19.99 48.03 -38.60
N HIS A 571 20.96 48.12 -37.70
CA HIS A 571 22.35 47.88 -38.09
C HIS A 571 22.50 46.44 -38.62
N ILE A 572 23.33 46.22 -39.65
CA ILE A 572 23.40 44.94 -40.39
C ILE A 572 23.68 43.74 -39.48
N ASP A 573 24.55 43.92 -38.48
CA ASP A 573 24.89 42.85 -37.54
C ASP A 573 23.77 42.59 -36.53
N MET A 574 23.00 43.63 -36.17
CA MET A 574 21.80 43.48 -35.34
C MET A 574 20.69 42.73 -36.08
N GLU A 575 20.50 42.97 -37.38
CA GLU A 575 19.53 42.22 -38.20
C GLU A 575 19.88 40.73 -38.26
N LYS A 576 21.17 40.42 -38.40
CA LYS A 576 21.71 39.05 -38.32
C LYS A 576 21.62 38.46 -36.92
N GLY A 577 21.38 39.28 -35.90
CA GLY A 577 21.30 38.88 -34.50
C GLY A 577 22.65 38.65 -33.84
N ASP A 578 23.71 39.25 -34.40
CA ASP A 578 25.03 39.24 -33.80
C ASP A 578 25.17 40.39 -32.81
N CYS A 579 24.78 40.12 -31.57
CA CYS A 579 24.94 41.06 -30.47
C CYS A 579 26.40 41.12 -29.95
N LEU A 580 27.20 40.08 -30.20
CA LEU A 580 28.50 39.87 -29.56
C LEU A 580 29.66 40.55 -30.30
N SER A 581 29.44 41.00 -31.54
CA SER A 581 30.36 41.89 -32.25
C SER A 581 30.54 43.23 -31.54
N CYS A 582 29.45 43.77 -30.97
CA CYS A 582 29.46 45.06 -30.28
C CYS A 582 29.46 44.94 -28.75
N HIS A 583 28.85 43.90 -28.19
CA HIS A 583 28.69 43.76 -26.74
C HIS A 583 29.48 42.58 -26.17
N THR A 584 29.96 42.75 -24.94
CA THR A 584 30.42 41.65 -24.10
C THR A 584 29.26 41.14 -23.23
N SER A 585 29.20 39.83 -23.01
CA SER A 585 28.04 39.19 -22.37
C SER A 585 28.02 39.27 -20.84
N HIS A 586 29.16 39.55 -20.20
CA HIS A 586 29.31 39.43 -18.74
C HIS A 586 29.78 40.72 -18.07
N TYR A 587 30.78 41.37 -18.65
CA TYR A 587 31.40 42.56 -18.07
C TYR A 587 32.15 43.35 -19.15
N SER A 588 32.31 44.65 -18.95
CA SER A 588 33.18 45.50 -19.76
C SER A 588 33.75 46.64 -18.93
N ARG A 589 34.86 47.22 -19.40
CA ARG A 589 35.33 48.53 -18.93
C ARG A 589 34.53 49.68 -19.54
N ASN A 590 33.86 49.43 -20.66
CA ASN A 590 33.07 50.41 -21.40
C ASN A 590 31.59 50.37 -20.97
N LYS A 591 30.92 51.53 -21.01
CA LYS A 591 29.50 51.67 -20.68
C LYS A 591 28.65 50.78 -21.58
N VAL A 592 27.52 50.30 -21.05
CA VAL A 592 26.56 49.44 -21.78
C VAL A 592 27.21 48.15 -22.33
N LEU A 593 28.24 47.67 -21.65
CA LEU A 593 28.93 46.41 -21.97
C LEU A 593 29.50 46.36 -23.39
N LEU A 594 30.01 47.47 -23.92
CA LEU A 594 30.60 47.48 -25.26
C LEU A 594 31.98 46.80 -25.28
N THR A 595 32.31 46.16 -26.39
CA THR A 595 33.64 45.56 -26.60
C THR A 595 34.74 46.63 -26.67
N GLU A 596 34.41 47.84 -27.14
CA GLU A 596 35.26 49.03 -27.19
C GLU A 596 34.47 50.31 -26.91
N GLY A 597 35.15 51.43 -26.66
CA GLY A 597 34.53 52.75 -26.55
C GLY A 597 34.13 53.36 -27.90
N ASP A 598 33.24 54.35 -27.85
CA ASP A 598 32.96 55.27 -28.97
C ASP A 598 34.16 56.21 -29.18
N PRO A 599 34.69 56.41 -30.41
CA PRO A 599 34.24 55.90 -31.71
C PRO A 599 34.97 54.63 -32.19
N LEU A 600 35.93 54.14 -31.40
CA LEU A 600 36.79 53.00 -31.74
C LEU A 600 35.99 51.75 -32.13
N LEU A 601 34.83 51.53 -31.51
CA LEU A 601 33.94 50.42 -31.86
C LEU A 601 33.42 50.51 -33.29
N CYS A 602 33.01 51.70 -33.73
CA CYS A 602 32.37 51.92 -35.03
C CYS A 602 33.39 51.89 -36.16
N ILE A 603 34.57 52.49 -35.97
CA ILE A 603 35.62 52.55 -37.00
C ILE A 603 36.24 51.19 -37.32
N LYS A 604 36.02 50.15 -36.49
CA LYS A 604 36.43 48.77 -36.81
C LYS A 604 35.74 48.21 -38.05
N CYS A 605 34.52 48.66 -38.32
CA CYS A 605 33.73 48.22 -39.48
C CYS A 605 33.44 49.37 -40.47
N HIS A 606 33.53 50.62 -40.03
CA HIS A 606 33.33 51.80 -40.87
C HIS A 606 34.67 52.47 -41.20
N SER A 607 35.09 52.38 -42.47
CA SER A 607 36.31 53.04 -42.94
C SER A 607 36.25 54.55 -42.75
N GLN A 608 37.35 55.12 -42.26
CA GLN A 608 37.46 56.53 -41.85
C GLN A 608 37.41 57.50 -43.04
N ASP A 609 37.74 57.02 -44.25
CA ASP A 609 38.00 57.85 -45.44
C ASP A 609 37.19 57.38 -46.67
N THR A 610 35.90 57.09 -46.50
CA THR A 610 35.02 56.95 -47.67
C THR A 610 34.47 58.30 -48.07
N GLU A 611 34.48 58.60 -49.37
CA GLU A 611 33.88 59.81 -49.95
C GLU A 611 32.43 60.02 -49.49
N ARG A 612 31.69 58.92 -49.33
CA ARG A 612 30.32 58.91 -48.80
C ARG A 612 30.25 59.36 -47.34
N LEU A 613 31.18 58.94 -46.48
CA LEU A 613 31.16 59.30 -45.06
C LEU A 613 31.62 60.73 -44.84
N LEU A 614 32.68 61.19 -45.54
CA LEU A 614 33.12 62.59 -45.55
C LEU A 614 32.01 63.53 -46.02
N LYS A 615 31.28 63.18 -47.08
CA LYS A 615 30.15 63.97 -47.57
C LYS A 615 29.01 64.11 -46.55
N ASN A 616 28.77 63.09 -45.73
CA ASN A 616 27.66 63.10 -44.77
C ASN A 616 28.04 63.64 -43.38
N HIS A 617 29.33 63.63 -43.02
CA HIS A 617 29.79 64.05 -41.68
C HIS A 617 30.65 65.32 -41.70
N GLY A 618 31.12 65.77 -42.86
CA GLY A 618 31.90 67.01 -43.03
C GLY A 618 33.37 66.90 -42.61
N GLU A 619 33.74 65.91 -41.79
CA GLU A 619 35.09 65.66 -41.29
C GLU A 619 35.39 64.15 -41.23
N SER A 620 36.68 63.80 -41.05
CA SER A 620 37.08 62.40 -40.84
C SER A 620 36.48 61.85 -39.54
N LEU A 621 36.06 60.58 -39.57
CA LEU A 621 35.47 59.90 -38.41
C LEU A 621 36.41 59.83 -37.19
N VAL A 622 37.73 59.96 -37.38
CA VAL A 622 38.70 60.01 -36.27
C VAL A 622 38.54 61.27 -35.43
N LYS A 623 38.12 62.39 -36.05
CA LYS A 623 37.86 63.65 -35.35
C LYS A 623 36.47 63.68 -34.70
N ILE A 624 35.58 62.79 -35.12
CA ILE A 624 34.22 62.69 -34.58
C ILE A 624 34.24 61.67 -33.43
N GLY A 625 34.45 62.17 -32.21
CA GLY A 625 34.68 61.33 -31.03
C GLY A 625 33.46 60.57 -30.49
N HIS A 626 32.24 60.86 -30.97
CA HIS A 626 31.00 60.36 -30.34
C HIS A 626 29.89 60.03 -31.34
N CYS A 627 30.02 58.90 -32.05
CA CYS A 627 29.05 58.45 -33.05
C CYS A 627 27.66 58.20 -32.43
N MET A 628 27.59 57.64 -31.22
CA MET A 628 26.33 57.23 -30.57
C MET A 628 25.55 58.42 -29.97
N ILE A 629 26.09 59.64 -30.01
CA ILE A 629 25.31 60.83 -29.66
C ILE A 629 24.25 61.09 -30.73
N CYS A 630 24.58 60.87 -32.01
CA CYS A 630 23.69 61.11 -33.13
C CYS A 630 23.00 59.83 -33.63
N HIS A 631 23.68 58.68 -33.54
CA HIS A 631 23.19 57.41 -34.09
C HIS A 631 22.59 56.47 -33.03
N VAL A 632 21.64 55.65 -33.48
CA VAL A 632 21.05 54.51 -32.78
C VAL A 632 21.54 53.23 -33.47
N PRO A 633 22.55 52.54 -32.92
CA PRO A 633 23.19 51.40 -33.58
C PRO A 633 22.32 50.12 -33.59
N HIS A 634 21.10 50.16 -33.05
CA HIS A 634 20.21 49.01 -32.98
C HIS A 634 19.13 49.06 -34.07
N VAL A 635 17.97 49.67 -33.77
CA VAL A 635 16.83 49.81 -34.69
C VAL A 635 16.23 51.19 -34.53
N THR A 636 15.98 51.89 -35.63
CA THR A 636 15.26 53.17 -35.69
C THR A 636 14.58 53.32 -37.04
N GLU A 637 13.45 54.01 -37.07
CA GLU A 637 12.70 54.30 -38.31
C GLU A 637 13.35 55.45 -39.11
N LYS A 638 14.32 56.17 -38.53
CA LYS A 638 14.99 57.29 -39.18
C LYS A 638 16.09 56.81 -40.14
N PRO A 639 16.15 57.34 -41.37
CA PRO A 639 17.24 57.04 -42.31
C PRO A 639 18.62 57.29 -41.69
N GLY A 640 19.60 56.44 -42.02
CA GLY A 640 20.97 56.59 -41.52
C GLY A 640 21.14 56.25 -40.04
N LEU A 641 20.20 55.52 -39.45
CA LEU A 641 20.21 55.15 -38.04
C LEU A 641 20.26 56.36 -37.08
N LEU A 642 19.63 57.49 -37.45
CA LEU A 642 19.64 58.68 -36.59
C LEU A 642 18.69 58.54 -35.39
N LYS A 643 19.01 59.25 -34.30
CA LYS A 643 18.09 59.41 -33.18
C LYS A 643 16.80 60.10 -33.60
N LYS A 644 15.71 59.74 -32.92
CA LYS A 644 14.35 60.24 -33.23
C LYS A 644 14.23 61.76 -33.09
N VAL A 645 14.94 62.34 -32.13
CA VAL A 645 14.94 63.78 -31.84
C VAL A 645 16.25 64.36 -32.34
N THR A 646 16.15 65.31 -33.27
CA THR A 646 17.26 66.09 -33.81
C THR A 646 17.01 67.55 -33.51
N HIS A 647 18.05 68.32 -33.19
CA HIS A 647 17.92 69.77 -33.09
C HIS A 647 17.83 70.40 -34.49
N ASP A 648 17.24 71.59 -34.57
CA ASP A 648 16.86 72.21 -35.84
C ASP A 648 18.06 72.50 -36.79
N PRO A 649 19.23 73.01 -36.33
CA PRO A 649 20.42 73.13 -37.18
C PRO A 649 20.86 71.80 -37.81
N PHE A 650 20.80 70.70 -37.06
CA PHE A 650 21.14 69.36 -37.56
C PHE A 650 20.12 68.86 -38.58
N ALA A 651 18.82 69.12 -38.36
CA ALA A 651 17.77 68.76 -39.30
C ALA A 651 17.90 69.52 -40.64
N ARG A 652 18.41 70.75 -40.61
CA ARG A 652 18.69 71.59 -41.79
C ARG A 652 20.06 71.33 -42.43
N LYS A 653 20.87 70.44 -41.87
CA LYS A 653 22.27 70.17 -42.28
C LYS A 653 23.18 71.41 -42.21
N ASP A 654 22.85 72.35 -41.34
CA ASP A 654 23.63 73.55 -41.10
C ASP A 654 24.59 73.32 -39.92
N CYS A 655 25.68 72.63 -40.21
CA CYS A 655 26.70 72.33 -39.20
C CYS A 655 27.50 73.59 -38.80
N LYS A 656 27.56 74.59 -39.69
CA LYS A 656 28.30 75.85 -39.48
C LYS A 656 27.72 76.65 -38.32
N ALA A 657 26.40 76.62 -38.15
CA ALA A 657 25.69 77.28 -37.05
C ALA A 657 26.16 76.85 -35.63
N CYS A 658 26.94 75.77 -35.49
CA CYS A 658 27.45 75.31 -34.19
C CYS A 658 28.96 74.98 -34.18
N HIS A 659 29.63 74.96 -35.34
CA HIS A 659 31.00 74.44 -35.47
C HIS A 659 31.96 75.35 -36.25
N GLU A 660 31.52 76.53 -36.70
CA GLU A 660 32.42 77.60 -37.18
C GLU A 660 32.91 78.51 -36.04
#